data_AF-A0A496A7N7-F1
#
_entry.id   AF-A0A496A7N7-F1
#
_cell.length_a   1.000
_cell.length_b   1.000
_cell.length_c   1.000
_cell.angle_alpha   90.00
_cell.angle_beta   90.00
_cell.angle_gamma   90.00
#
_symmetry.space_group_name_H-M   'P 1'
#
loop_
_entity.id
_entity.type
_entity.pdbx_description
1 polymer ?
#
loop_
_entity_poly.entity_id
_entity_poly.type
_entity_poly.pdbx_seq_one_letter_code
_entity_poly.pdbx_strand_id
1 'polypeptide(L)'
;MLGNKIWTRIVIVVSLLCGIASAQQEWMPDANLRQAVRDQLALPAERPLRKTDMKRLTGLEGRKRGITDLTGLEHATSLQWANLGENRIQDLSPLGELIGLEGLWIYVNPISDLSPLANLVNLKQLNLGICEISDIRPLANLTRLEHLWLHYNQIQDISPLATLVDLTDLSLTGNRITDIRPLANLTNLEILHIQENPITDVSRLKHLSLTEFLFDEICEFDGVPTQERVHNRRYPSAFQPWDDIRNRPSWSPQERIAAHDLLISGAWGGKMTSGAWGVEIYFQDTDQGVALMGGVEQALQQKHELLAVNPNLIFVNGSVHMRDSSVNKLFPKDSPYWIRDATGTPVEGWPGTFLLDFTHPAVQDIIVSQARAVSQCGVFDGIFLDWWQEHTTVLDGYRSHDAEQRARDVIVRRIREAVGEDFLILVNANRSKPHRAAPYINGLFMETVRDFAGAYTYQGLRQIESTMLWAENTLREPQIVCLQGWSIATETSDPTLNYRTTRVVDTRPDTSVNQGWMRLFTALSLTHSDGYIHFYGGYLYAAPKERTHRYGFWDPDSGQPIGEPQEHYWFDFWDADLGQPIGEKAQRYQKREGVFIREFTNGWAVYNRSGVPQAIQLPEQATGVENGLKNTLHILPDLDGEIYQKRTTDRHDVNEDGVVNILDLVAVAGGFGKNVPDVNGDGVVNVLDLVAVANAFNQ
;
A
#
# COMPACT_ATOMS: atom_id res chain seq x y z
N MET A 1 -71.95 63.28 -14.74
CA MET A 1 -70.86 63.16 -13.74
C MET A 1 -70.76 61.74 -13.14
N LEU A 2 -70.54 60.69 -13.95
CA LEU A 2 -70.28 59.33 -13.43
C LEU A 2 -69.07 58.60 -14.06
N GLY A 3 -68.45 59.13 -15.13
CA GLY A 3 -67.31 58.47 -15.81
C GLY A 3 -65.92 58.69 -15.20
N ASN A 4 -65.73 59.75 -14.39
CA ASN A 4 -64.40 60.13 -13.88
C ASN A 4 -64.02 59.49 -12.52
N LYS A 5 -64.92 58.73 -11.87
CA LYS A 5 -64.60 58.08 -10.57
C LYS A 5 -64.10 56.64 -10.70
N ILE A 6 -64.29 56.00 -11.86
CA ILE A 6 -63.91 54.59 -12.09
C ILE A 6 -62.46 54.52 -12.58
N TRP A 7 -62.05 55.38 -13.53
CA TRP A 7 -60.67 55.45 -14.02
C TRP A 7 -59.66 55.88 -12.95
N THR A 8 -60.00 56.88 -12.11
CA THR A 8 -59.15 57.30 -10.99
C THR A 8 -59.05 56.22 -9.92
N ARG A 9 -60.10 55.42 -9.68
CA ARG A 9 -60.05 54.27 -8.75
C ARG A 9 -59.22 53.11 -9.30
N ILE A 10 -59.27 52.82 -10.59
CA ILE A 10 -58.47 51.75 -11.21
C ILE A 10 -56.99 52.11 -11.25
N VAL A 11 -56.63 53.35 -11.61
CA VAL A 11 -55.22 53.82 -11.58
C VAL A 11 -54.69 53.85 -10.15
N ILE A 12 -55.47 54.33 -9.18
CA ILE A 12 -55.08 54.30 -7.75
C ILE A 12 -54.88 52.85 -7.26
N VAL A 13 -55.76 51.91 -7.61
CA VAL A 13 -55.65 50.49 -7.20
C VAL A 13 -54.44 49.81 -7.85
N VAL A 14 -54.15 50.06 -9.13
CA VAL A 14 -52.96 49.50 -9.81
C VAL A 14 -51.66 50.11 -9.27
N SER A 15 -51.63 51.42 -8.98
CA SER A 15 -50.47 52.07 -8.34
C SER A 15 -50.26 51.60 -6.89
N LEU A 16 -51.34 51.36 -6.13
CA LEU A 16 -51.26 50.78 -4.77
C LEU A 16 -50.79 49.32 -4.79
N LEU A 17 -51.25 48.51 -5.74
CA LEU A 17 -50.80 47.12 -5.90
C LEU A 17 -49.32 47.03 -6.30
N CYS A 18 -48.85 47.90 -7.21
CA CYS A 18 -47.42 48.01 -7.54
C CYS A 18 -46.58 48.50 -6.34
N GLY A 19 -47.07 49.47 -5.57
CA GLY A 19 -46.37 49.97 -4.38
C GLY A 19 -46.24 48.94 -3.27
N ILE A 20 -47.25 48.07 -3.08
CA ILE A 20 -47.24 47.00 -2.08
C ILE A 20 -46.31 45.85 -2.48
N ALA A 21 -46.27 45.47 -3.77
CA ALA A 21 -45.34 44.47 -4.27
C ALA A 21 -43.87 44.94 -4.17
N SER A 22 -43.61 46.22 -4.50
CA SER A 22 -42.30 46.87 -4.35
C SER A 22 -41.84 46.92 -2.88
N ALA A 23 -42.75 47.23 -1.94
CA ALA A 23 -42.42 47.31 -0.53
C ALA A 23 -42.11 45.94 0.10
N GLN A 24 -42.65 44.83 -0.41
CA GLN A 24 -42.33 43.48 0.07
C GLN A 24 -40.96 42.99 -0.37
N GLN A 25 -40.60 43.31 -1.61
CA GLN A 25 -39.29 42.97 -2.16
C GLN A 25 -38.16 43.71 -1.44
N GLU A 26 -38.45 44.85 -0.79
CA GLU A 26 -37.48 45.65 -0.07
C GLU A 26 -37.04 45.03 1.27
N TRP A 27 -37.92 44.36 2.02
CA TRP A 27 -37.58 43.77 3.33
C TRP A 27 -37.54 42.24 3.35
N MET A 28 -38.01 41.56 2.31
CA MET A 28 -37.83 40.12 2.12
C MET A 28 -37.58 39.86 0.62
N PRO A 29 -36.36 40.08 0.13
CA PRO A 29 -36.05 40.13 -1.29
C PRO A 29 -36.22 38.78 -1.99
N ASP A 30 -35.84 37.67 -1.35
CA ASP A 30 -35.91 36.33 -1.92
C ASP A 30 -37.37 35.91 -2.15
N ALA A 31 -37.73 35.67 -3.42
CA ALA A 31 -39.09 35.29 -3.80
C ALA A 31 -39.44 33.87 -3.33
N ASN A 32 -38.48 32.96 -3.28
CA ASN A 32 -38.68 31.58 -2.86
C ASN A 32 -38.89 31.50 -1.35
N LEU A 33 -38.13 32.30 -0.58
CA LEU A 33 -38.34 32.46 0.85
C LEU A 33 -39.70 33.07 1.16
N ARG A 34 -40.06 34.17 0.46
CA ARG A 34 -41.39 34.78 0.59
C ARG A 34 -42.48 33.76 0.33
N GLN A 35 -42.34 32.96 -0.72
CA GLN A 35 -43.34 31.95 -1.04
C GLN A 35 -43.41 30.86 0.04
N ALA A 36 -42.26 30.38 0.55
CA ALA A 36 -42.21 29.41 1.63
C ALA A 36 -42.94 29.91 2.89
N VAL A 37 -42.70 31.16 3.29
CA VAL A 37 -43.37 31.79 4.43
C VAL A 37 -44.88 31.93 4.18
N ARG A 38 -45.28 32.29 2.96
CA ARG A 38 -46.71 32.42 2.61
C ARG A 38 -47.43 31.09 2.67
N ASP A 39 -46.82 30.04 2.14
CA ASP A 39 -47.36 28.67 2.17
C ASP A 39 -47.53 28.22 3.62
N GLN A 40 -46.50 28.42 4.44
CA GLN A 40 -46.49 28.02 5.84
C GLN A 40 -47.55 28.75 6.69
N LEU A 41 -47.80 30.02 6.38
CA LEU A 41 -48.83 30.83 7.05
C LEU A 41 -50.23 30.71 6.43
N ALA A 42 -50.38 29.90 5.37
CA ALA A 42 -51.60 29.75 4.58
C ALA A 42 -52.21 31.10 4.16
N LEU A 43 -51.36 32.03 3.68
CA LEU A 43 -51.83 33.35 3.27
C LEU A 43 -52.52 33.31 1.89
N PRO A 44 -53.71 33.91 1.74
CA PRO A 44 -54.36 34.03 0.43
C PRO A 44 -53.48 34.77 -0.58
N ALA A 45 -53.47 34.34 -1.84
CA ALA A 45 -52.65 34.91 -2.92
C ALA A 45 -52.71 36.45 -3.00
N GLU A 46 -53.91 37.02 -2.87
CA GLU A 46 -54.18 38.46 -2.96
C GLU A 46 -53.77 39.25 -1.70
N ARG A 47 -53.51 38.57 -0.57
CA ARG A 47 -53.13 39.23 0.69
C ARG A 47 -51.61 39.40 0.74
N PRO A 48 -51.10 40.64 0.85
CA PRO A 48 -49.68 40.90 1.05
C PRO A 48 -49.15 40.29 2.36
N LEU A 49 -48.01 39.58 2.32
CA LEU A 49 -47.18 39.27 3.48
C LEU A 49 -46.68 40.57 4.13
N ARG A 50 -46.81 40.68 5.45
CA ARG A 50 -46.35 41.84 6.25
C ARG A 50 -45.39 41.38 7.33
N LYS A 51 -44.51 42.27 7.81
CA LYS A 51 -43.61 42.00 8.96
C LYS A 51 -44.35 41.48 10.20
N THR A 52 -45.58 41.96 10.43
CA THR A 52 -46.42 41.49 11.55
C THR A 52 -46.87 40.03 11.40
N ASP A 53 -46.96 39.52 10.17
CA ASP A 53 -47.32 38.12 9.93
C ASP A 53 -46.19 37.17 10.37
N MET A 54 -44.94 37.62 10.31
CA MET A 54 -43.76 36.85 10.73
C MET A 54 -43.81 36.46 12.21
N LYS A 55 -44.47 37.26 13.06
CA LYS A 55 -44.69 36.94 14.48
C LYS A 55 -45.56 35.70 14.72
N ARG A 56 -46.26 35.21 13.69
CA ARG A 56 -47.07 33.98 13.76
C ARG A 56 -46.33 32.76 13.21
N LEU A 57 -45.15 32.95 12.61
CA LEU A 57 -44.38 31.87 12.02
C LEU A 57 -43.64 31.12 13.13
N THR A 58 -44.08 29.90 13.44
CA THR A 58 -43.46 29.04 14.47
C THR A 58 -42.61 27.92 13.88
N GLY A 59 -42.82 27.60 12.61
CA GLY A 59 -42.05 26.62 11.85
C GLY A 59 -41.89 27.12 10.42
N LEU A 60 -40.89 26.63 9.68
CA LEU A 60 -40.71 26.94 8.26
C LEU A 60 -40.16 25.75 7.49
N GLU A 61 -40.94 25.23 6.53
CA GLU A 61 -40.47 24.25 5.55
C GLU A 61 -40.06 24.96 4.24
N GLY A 62 -38.75 25.05 4.04
CA GLY A 62 -38.10 25.72 2.91
C GLY A 62 -37.07 24.86 2.18
N ARG A 63 -37.02 23.54 2.41
CA ARG A 63 -36.06 22.64 1.76
C ARG A 63 -36.23 22.64 0.26
N LYS A 64 -35.11 22.68 -0.48
CA LYS A 64 -35.09 22.52 -1.95
C LYS A 64 -35.98 23.52 -2.69
N ARG A 65 -36.03 24.76 -2.21
CA ARG A 65 -36.82 25.83 -2.82
C ARG A 65 -35.99 26.81 -3.65
N GLY A 66 -34.67 26.62 -3.72
CA GLY A 66 -33.77 27.55 -4.40
C GLY A 66 -33.65 28.89 -3.68
N ILE A 67 -33.74 28.87 -2.34
CA ILE A 67 -33.55 30.04 -1.49
C ILE A 67 -32.07 30.41 -1.49
N THR A 68 -31.78 31.70 -1.55
CA THR A 68 -30.42 32.26 -1.59
C THR A 68 -30.18 33.29 -0.49
N ASP A 69 -31.22 34.00 -0.08
CA ASP A 69 -31.15 35.10 0.89
C ASP A 69 -32.23 34.94 1.96
N LEU A 70 -31.82 34.95 3.23
CA LEU A 70 -32.68 34.78 4.40
C LEU A 70 -33.26 36.09 4.95
N THR A 71 -32.92 37.23 4.35
CA THR A 71 -33.38 38.56 4.78
C THR A 71 -34.90 38.60 4.91
N GLY A 72 -35.37 39.09 6.05
CA GLY A 72 -36.77 39.12 6.46
C GLY A 72 -37.14 38.05 7.51
N LEU A 73 -36.33 36.99 7.68
CA LEU A 73 -36.53 36.00 8.75
C LEU A 73 -36.20 36.54 10.14
N GLU A 74 -35.41 37.59 10.28
CA GLU A 74 -35.12 38.24 11.57
C GLU A 74 -36.39 38.78 12.26
N HIS A 75 -37.49 38.94 11.50
CA HIS A 75 -38.80 39.32 12.04
C HIS A 75 -39.62 38.14 12.58
N ALA A 76 -39.21 36.90 12.33
CA ALA A 76 -39.88 35.67 12.76
C ALA A 76 -39.53 35.29 14.21
N THR A 77 -39.68 36.24 15.14
CA THR A 77 -39.29 36.08 16.56
C THR A 77 -39.99 34.95 17.34
N SER A 78 -40.98 34.27 16.74
CA SER A 78 -41.67 33.12 17.32
C SER A 78 -41.28 31.79 16.64
N LEU A 79 -40.30 31.81 15.74
CA LEU A 79 -39.83 30.64 15.00
C LEU A 79 -39.13 29.67 15.95
N GLN A 80 -39.60 28.43 15.97
CA GLN A 80 -39.09 27.35 16.80
C GLN A 80 -38.31 26.32 15.97
N TRP A 81 -38.67 26.15 14.69
CA TRP A 81 -37.90 25.29 13.80
C TRP A 81 -37.87 25.79 12.36
N ALA A 82 -36.80 25.47 11.63
CA ALA A 82 -36.72 25.75 10.20
C ALA A 82 -35.96 24.62 9.47
N ASN A 83 -36.55 24.13 8.38
CA ASN A 83 -35.87 23.25 7.43
C ASN A 83 -35.58 24.04 6.14
N LEU A 84 -34.32 24.37 5.91
CA LEU A 84 -33.79 25.19 4.84
C LEU A 84 -32.72 24.42 4.03
N GLY A 85 -32.68 23.10 4.14
CA GLY A 85 -31.70 22.26 3.44
C GLY A 85 -31.82 22.27 1.92
N GLU A 86 -30.76 21.87 1.22
CA GLU A 86 -30.69 21.79 -0.25
C GLU A 86 -31.04 23.11 -0.96
N ASN A 87 -30.43 24.20 -0.52
CA ASN A 87 -30.62 25.54 -1.10
C ASN A 87 -29.26 26.11 -1.54
N ARG A 88 -29.15 27.45 -1.62
CA ARG A 88 -27.91 28.16 -1.96
C ARG A 88 -27.63 29.30 -0.98
N ILE A 89 -27.96 29.07 0.28
CA ILE A 89 -27.82 30.03 1.38
C ILE A 89 -26.35 30.11 1.77
N GLN A 90 -25.84 31.33 1.96
CA GLN A 90 -24.48 31.59 2.45
C GLN A 90 -24.52 32.36 3.77
N ASP A 91 -25.39 33.37 3.86
CA ASP A 91 -25.49 34.26 5.01
C ASP A 91 -26.57 33.81 5.99
N LEU A 92 -26.15 33.54 7.23
CA LEU A 92 -27.02 33.16 8.34
C LEU A 92 -27.39 34.34 9.27
N SER A 93 -26.89 35.55 8.99
CA SER A 93 -27.13 36.74 9.83
C SER A 93 -28.61 36.97 10.16
N PRO A 94 -29.58 36.77 9.24
CA PRO A 94 -31.01 36.93 9.54
C PRO A 94 -31.55 35.99 10.62
N LEU A 95 -30.82 34.91 10.95
CA LEU A 95 -31.20 33.96 12.00
C LEU A 95 -30.67 34.35 13.39
N GLY A 96 -29.67 35.24 13.47
CA GLY A 96 -28.82 35.34 14.67
C GLY A 96 -29.50 35.82 15.96
N GLU A 97 -30.65 36.49 15.84
CA GLU A 97 -31.46 36.96 16.96
C GLU A 97 -32.70 36.10 17.23
N LEU A 98 -32.87 34.98 16.51
CA LEU A 98 -34.00 34.06 16.67
C LEU A 98 -33.78 33.09 17.83
N ILE A 99 -33.57 33.64 19.03
CA ILE A 99 -33.21 32.89 20.26
C ILE A 99 -34.25 31.80 20.61
N GLY A 100 -35.48 31.89 20.10
CA GLY A 100 -36.52 30.86 20.28
C GLY A 100 -36.36 29.60 19.43
N LEU A 101 -35.36 29.54 18.53
CA LEU A 101 -35.15 28.40 17.64
C LEU A 101 -34.64 27.18 18.41
N GLU A 102 -35.34 26.06 18.28
CA GLU A 102 -35.01 24.76 18.87
C GLU A 102 -34.51 23.75 17.82
N GLY A 103 -34.90 23.88 16.55
CA GLY A 103 -34.48 22.98 15.47
C GLY A 103 -34.10 23.72 14.19
N LEU A 104 -32.92 23.43 13.62
CA LEU A 104 -32.45 24.04 12.38
C LEU A 104 -31.80 22.98 11.48
N TRP A 105 -32.39 22.75 10.30
CA TRP A 105 -31.79 21.92 9.26
C TRP A 105 -31.43 22.80 8.07
N ILE A 106 -30.14 22.96 7.77
CA ILE A 106 -29.66 23.80 6.67
C ILE A 106 -28.56 23.14 5.84
N TYR A 107 -28.49 21.81 5.90
CA TYR A 107 -27.58 20.96 5.14
C TYR A 107 -27.64 21.20 3.63
N VAL A 108 -26.54 20.91 2.91
CA VAL A 108 -26.41 21.14 1.45
C VAL A 108 -26.67 22.62 1.11
N ASN A 109 -25.82 23.47 1.68
CA ASN A 109 -25.75 24.90 1.40
C ASN A 109 -24.28 25.36 1.51
N PRO A 110 -23.81 26.34 0.71
CA PRO A 110 -22.43 26.84 0.73
C PRO A 110 -22.17 27.76 1.94
N ILE A 111 -22.36 27.24 3.16
CA ILE A 111 -22.18 27.97 4.42
C ILE A 111 -20.77 27.69 4.96
N SER A 112 -20.07 28.74 5.36
CA SER A 112 -18.75 28.66 6.03
C SER A 112 -18.69 29.42 7.36
N ASP A 113 -19.52 30.45 7.55
CA ASP A 113 -19.59 31.25 8.78
C ASP A 113 -20.77 30.85 9.66
N LEU A 114 -20.46 30.33 10.85
CA LEU A 114 -21.45 29.94 11.88
C LEU A 114 -21.62 31.00 12.97
N SER A 115 -20.91 32.13 12.91
CA SER A 115 -20.98 33.19 13.94
C SER A 115 -22.41 33.65 14.26
N PRO A 116 -23.33 33.77 13.28
CA PRO A 116 -24.72 34.11 13.58
C PRO A 116 -25.43 33.12 14.50
N LEU A 117 -25.01 31.85 14.55
CA LEU A 117 -25.66 30.82 15.37
C LEU A 117 -25.23 30.85 16.84
N ALA A 118 -24.17 31.61 17.19
CA ALA A 118 -23.51 31.54 18.50
C ALA A 118 -24.42 31.84 19.72
N ASN A 119 -25.49 32.61 19.50
CA ASN A 119 -26.42 33.02 20.57
C ASN A 119 -27.74 32.23 20.57
N LEU A 120 -27.90 31.24 19.70
CA LEU A 120 -29.12 30.43 19.58
C LEU A 120 -29.14 29.30 20.62
N VAL A 121 -28.95 29.67 21.89
CA VAL A 121 -28.73 28.76 23.04
C VAL A 121 -29.87 27.78 23.34
N ASN A 122 -31.02 27.93 22.67
CA ASN A 122 -32.16 27.01 22.78
C ASN A 122 -32.17 25.91 21.71
N LEU A 123 -31.22 25.90 20.77
CA LEU A 123 -31.09 24.85 19.77
C LEU A 123 -30.86 23.49 20.44
N LYS A 124 -31.67 22.52 20.03
CA LYS A 124 -31.58 21.10 20.38
C LYS A 124 -31.18 20.25 19.19
N GLN A 125 -31.58 20.64 17.99
CA GLN A 125 -31.29 19.90 16.76
C GLN A 125 -30.68 20.82 15.72
N LEU A 126 -29.50 20.45 15.22
CA LEU A 126 -28.78 21.22 14.22
C LEU A 126 -28.18 20.31 13.15
N ASN A 127 -28.61 20.50 11.90
CA ASN A 127 -28.03 19.81 10.75
C ASN A 127 -27.34 20.80 9.81
N LEU A 128 -26.04 20.66 9.70
CA LEU A 128 -25.10 21.46 8.91
C LEU A 128 -24.24 20.57 7.98
N GLY A 129 -24.75 19.40 7.59
CA GLY A 129 -24.04 18.48 6.72
C GLY A 129 -23.87 18.98 5.29
N ILE A 130 -22.78 18.58 4.62
CA ILE A 130 -22.46 18.94 3.23
C ILE A 130 -22.50 20.48 3.06
N CYS A 131 -21.69 21.16 3.85
CA CYS A 131 -21.45 22.59 3.78
C CYS A 131 -19.95 22.85 3.51
N GLU A 132 -19.48 24.07 3.75
CA GLU A 132 -18.08 24.47 3.59
C GLU A 132 -17.46 24.88 4.95
N ILE A 133 -17.90 24.21 6.02
CA ILE A 133 -17.55 24.56 7.40
C ILE A 133 -16.18 24.00 7.75
N SER A 134 -15.32 24.84 8.31
CA SER A 134 -14.04 24.45 8.91
C SER A 134 -13.91 24.87 10.38
N ASP A 135 -14.66 25.91 10.79
CA ASP A 135 -14.65 26.46 12.14
C ASP A 135 -16.01 26.29 12.82
N ILE A 136 -16.01 25.52 13.92
CA ILE A 136 -17.21 25.26 14.73
C ILE A 136 -17.16 25.91 16.12
N ARG A 137 -16.20 26.82 16.38
CA ARG A 137 -16.13 27.59 17.64
C ARG A 137 -17.45 28.29 18.01
N PRO A 138 -18.23 28.84 17.08
CA PRO A 138 -19.53 29.43 17.40
C PRO A 138 -20.51 28.47 18.09
N LEU A 139 -20.34 27.15 17.94
CA LEU A 139 -21.25 26.16 18.54
C LEU A 139 -20.97 25.88 20.02
N ALA A 140 -19.83 26.31 20.58
CA ALA A 140 -19.35 25.91 21.90
C ALA A 140 -20.33 26.21 23.06
N ASN A 141 -21.20 27.21 22.90
CA ASN A 141 -22.14 27.65 23.94
C ASN A 141 -23.56 27.07 23.75
N LEU A 142 -23.79 26.28 22.70
CA LEU A 142 -25.10 25.68 22.40
C LEU A 142 -25.34 24.41 23.22
N THR A 143 -25.17 24.54 24.53
CA THR A 143 -25.12 23.43 25.52
C THR A 143 -26.39 22.59 25.61
N ARG A 144 -27.49 23.01 24.97
CA ARG A 144 -28.76 22.28 24.88
C ARG A 144 -28.89 21.40 23.63
N LEU A 145 -27.84 21.33 22.79
CA LEU A 145 -27.84 20.47 21.61
C LEU A 145 -27.91 18.99 22.03
N GLU A 146 -28.91 18.30 21.49
CA GLU A 146 -29.14 16.87 21.62
C GLU A 146 -28.70 16.15 20.34
N HIS A 147 -29.02 16.71 19.16
CA HIS A 147 -28.63 16.16 17.86
C HIS A 147 -27.80 17.16 17.04
N LEU A 148 -26.62 16.74 16.62
CA LEU A 148 -25.71 17.56 15.82
C LEU A 148 -25.14 16.75 14.65
N TRP A 149 -25.45 17.18 13.44
CA TRP A 149 -24.93 16.56 12.21
C TRP A 149 -24.07 17.54 11.43
N LEU A 150 -22.78 17.21 11.31
CA LEU A 150 -21.72 18.01 10.68
C LEU A 150 -20.98 17.22 9.59
N HIS A 151 -21.58 16.15 9.07
CA HIS A 151 -20.97 15.26 8.09
C HIS A 151 -20.57 15.97 6.78
N TYR A 152 -19.51 15.50 6.14
CA TYR A 152 -19.00 16.00 4.85
C TYR A 152 -18.73 17.51 4.87
N ASN A 153 -17.88 17.94 5.81
CA ASN A 153 -17.37 19.31 5.95
C ASN A 153 -15.82 19.30 5.93
N GLN A 154 -15.18 20.38 6.37
CA GLN A 154 -13.72 20.54 6.40
C GLN A 154 -13.20 20.73 7.83
N ILE A 155 -13.88 20.14 8.82
CA ILE A 155 -13.60 20.35 10.24
C ILE A 155 -12.36 19.55 10.65
N GLN A 156 -11.46 20.18 11.39
CA GLN A 156 -10.28 19.55 11.99
C GLN A 156 -10.29 19.62 13.52
N ASP A 157 -10.70 20.76 14.08
CA ASP A 157 -10.76 21.00 15.52
C ASP A 157 -12.19 20.83 16.05
N ILE A 158 -12.38 19.81 16.88
CA ILE A 158 -13.65 19.53 17.58
C ILE A 158 -13.63 19.87 19.06
N SER A 159 -12.62 20.60 19.54
CA SER A 159 -12.59 21.11 20.92
C SER A 159 -13.82 21.91 21.35
N PRO A 160 -14.52 22.66 20.47
CA PRO A 160 -15.77 23.34 20.82
C PRO A 160 -16.89 22.39 21.26
N LEU A 161 -16.85 21.11 20.90
CA LEU A 161 -17.89 20.14 21.24
C LEU A 161 -17.79 19.63 22.67
N ALA A 162 -16.65 19.81 23.35
CA ALA A 162 -16.38 19.24 24.68
C ALA A 162 -17.35 19.69 25.77
N THR A 163 -18.05 20.82 25.57
CA THR A 163 -19.03 21.40 26.49
C THR A 163 -20.48 20.98 26.21
N LEU A 164 -20.73 20.29 25.09
CA LEU A 164 -22.08 19.94 24.63
C LEU A 164 -22.55 18.61 25.23
N VAL A 165 -22.56 18.54 26.56
CA VAL A 165 -22.77 17.31 27.35
C VAL A 165 -24.15 16.67 27.17
N ASP A 166 -25.12 17.40 26.61
CA ASP A 166 -26.47 16.91 26.33
C ASP A 166 -26.59 16.20 24.97
N LEU A 167 -25.51 16.12 24.18
CA LEU A 167 -25.52 15.42 22.89
C LEU A 167 -25.81 13.93 23.06
N THR A 168 -26.76 13.43 22.27
CA THR A 168 -27.15 12.01 22.17
C THR A 168 -26.88 11.44 20.77
N ASP A 169 -26.93 12.28 19.71
CA ASP A 169 -26.66 11.91 18.31
C ASP A 169 -25.66 12.89 17.69
N LEU A 170 -24.49 12.35 17.30
CA LEU A 170 -23.41 13.13 16.69
C LEU A 170 -22.89 12.42 15.43
N SER A 171 -22.97 13.14 14.29
CA SER A 171 -22.30 12.72 13.05
C SER A 171 -21.22 13.72 12.64
N LEU A 172 -19.99 13.23 12.59
CA LEU A 172 -18.78 13.93 12.15
C LEU A 172 -18.15 13.26 10.91
N THR A 173 -18.87 12.34 10.27
CA THR A 173 -18.43 11.58 9.09
C THR A 173 -17.82 12.48 8.01
N GLY A 174 -16.73 12.06 7.36
CA GLY A 174 -16.21 12.76 6.18
C GLY A 174 -15.66 14.16 6.50
N ASN A 175 -14.84 14.27 7.54
CA ASN A 175 -14.15 15.49 7.94
C ASN A 175 -12.63 15.27 7.94
N ARG A 176 -11.86 16.09 8.66
CA ARG A 176 -10.38 16.02 8.75
C ARG A 176 -9.92 15.88 10.20
N ILE A 177 -10.70 15.19 11.02
CA ILE A 177 -10.50 15.09 12.47
C ILE A 177 -9.46 14.02 12.78
N THR A 178 -8.48 14.35 13.62
CA THR A 178 -7.49 13.40 14.14
C THR A 178 -7.60 13.20 15.65
N ASP A 179 -8.10 14.21 16.38
CA ASP A 179 -8.18 14.22 17.84
C ASP A 179 -9.62 14.18 18.34
N ILE A 180 -10.00 13.04 18.92
CA ILE A 180 -11.34 12.80 19.49
C ILE A 180 -11.41 12.94 21.01
N ARG A 181 -10.35 13.42 21.68
CA ARG A 181 -10.38 13.68 23.13
C ARG A 181 -11.55 14.58 23.57
N PRO A 182 -11.98 15.59 22.80
CA PRO A 182 -13.14 16.42 23.16
C PRO A 182 -14.43 15.62 23.39
N LEU A 183 -14.58 14.44 22.77
CA LEU A 183 -15.79 13.63 22.87
C LEU A 183 -15.85 12.77 24.14
N ALA A 184 -14.72 12.59 24.84
CA ALA A 184 -14.61 11.63 25.94
C ALA A 184 -15.58 11.92 27.10
N ASN A 185 -16.00 13.17 27.30
CA ASN A 185 -16.91 13.55 28.39
C ASN A 185 -18.38 13.63 27.97
N LEU A 186 -18.72 13.30 26.71
CA LEU A 186 -20.10 13.31 26.21
C LEU A 186 -20.81 12.02 26.63
N THR A 187 -21.03 11.84 27.92
CA THR A 187 -21.52 10.58 28.50
C THR A 187 -22.96 10.24 28.14
N ASN A 188 -23.73 11.21 27.63
CA ASN A 188 -25.09 11.02 27.13
C ASN A 188 -25.13 10.57 25.66
N LEU A 189 -23.97 10.48 24.99
CA LEU A 189 -23.91 10.14 23.58
C LEU A 189 -24.33 8.67 23.37
N GLU A 190 -25.28 8.46 22.46
CA GLU A 190 -25.84 7.14 22.13
C GLU A 190 -25.47 6.74 20.69
N ILE A 191 -25.46 7.69 19.76
CA ILE A 191 -25.13 7.49 18.35
C ILE A 191 -23.92 8.34 17.99
N LEU A 192 -22.86 7.70 17.50
CA LEU A 192 -21.64 8.37 17.06
C LEU A 192 -21.17 7.84 15.71
N HIS A 193 -21.11 8.71 14.71
CA HIS A 193 -20.52 8.43 13.41
C HIS A 193 -19.28 9.30 13.18
N ILE A 194 -18.12 8.67 13.03
CA ILE A 194 -16.82 9.34 12.84
C ILE A 194 -16.00 8.74 11.69
N GLN A 195 -16.56 7.79 10.92
CA GLN A 195 -15.91 7.24 9.73
C GLN A 195 -15.55 8.31 8.69
N GLU A 196 -14.66 7.98 7.76
CA GLU A 196 -14.08 8.92 6.80
C GLU A 196 -13.39 10.12 7.49
N ASN A 197 -12.63 9.83 8.57
CA ASN A 197 -11.72 10.77 9.23
C ASN A 197 -10.37 10.08 9.52
N PRO A 198 -9.25 10.81 9.56
CA PRO A 198 -7.93 10.26 9.89
C PRO A 198 -7.74 10.01 11.41
N ILE A 199 -8.67 9.29 12.05
CA ILE A 199 -8.66 8.98 13.48
C ILE A 199 -8.00 7.62 13.69
N THR A 200 -6.94 7.56 14.50
CA THR A 200 -6.16 6.33 14.71
C THR A 200 -6.38 5.65 16.07
N ASP A 201 -6.92 6.34 17.08
CA ASP A 201 -7.13 5.81 18.42
C ASP A 201 -8.53 6.17 18.95
N VAL A 202 -9.37 5.16 19.12
CA VAL A 202 -10.72 5.29 19.71
C VAL A 202 -10.80 4.79 21.16
N SER A 203 -9.68 4.41 21.78
CA SER A 203 -9.61 3.84 23.13
C SER A 203 -10.26 4.74 24.20
N ARG A 204 -10.19 6.05 24.00
CA ARG A 204 -10.77 7.07 24.88
C ARG A 204 -12.29 7.14 24.85
N LEU A 205 -12.96 6.44 23.93
CA LEU A 205 -14.41 6.37 23.84
C LEU A 205 -14.97 5.05 24.38
N LYS A 206 -14.12 4.10 24.77
CA LYS A 206 -14.53 2.75 25.23
C LYS A 206 -15.44 2.75 26.45
N HIS A 207 -15.48 3.83 27.23
CA HIS A 207 -16.36 3.96 28.39
C HIS A 207 -17.75 4.53 28.05
N LEU A 208 -17.97 5.01 26.83
CA LEU A 208 -19.27 5.49 26.37
C LEU A 208 -20.19 4.30 26.07
N SER A 209 -21.48 4.45 26.37
CA SER A 209 -22.49 3.41 26.13
C SER A 209 -23.23 3.67 24.81
N LEU A 210 -22.51 3.55 23.70
CA LEU A 210 -23.04 3.82 22.35
C LEU A 210 -23.96 2.68 21.89
N THR A 211 -25.17 3.01 21.45
CA THR A 211 -26.09 2.09 20.76
C THR A 211 -25.72 1.90 19.30
N GLU A 212 -25.08 2.89 18.69
CA GLU A 212 -24.55 2.82 17.33
C GLU A 212 -23.23 3.58 17.26
N PHE A 213 -22.16 2.88 16.85
CA PHE A 213 -20.84 3.46 16.71
C PHE A 213 -20.24 3.06 15.36
N LEU A 214 -20.17 4.02 14.44
CA LEU A 214 -19.54 3.84 13.13
C LEU A 214 -18.22 4.59 13.13
N PHE A 215 -17.13 3.85 12.98
CA PHE A 215 -15.78 4.34 12.79
C PHE A 215 -15.09 3.43 11.78
N ASP A 216 -14.07 3.94 11.09
CA ASP A 216 -13.26 3.08 10.24
C ASP A 216 -12.49 2.13 11.15
N GLU A 217 -12.83 0.84 11.12
CA GLU A 217 -12.13 -0.18 11.91
C GLU A 217 -10.66 -0.22 11.46
N ILE A 218 -9.80 0.44 12.23
CA ILE A 218 -8.36 0.26 12.11
C ILE A 218 -8.04 -0.98 12.93
N CYS A 219 -7.73 -2.08 12.24
CA CYS A 219 -7.00 -3.19 12.86
C CYS A 219 -5.67 -2.63 13.37
N GLU A 220 -5.60 -2.24 14.65
CA GLU A 220 -4.33 -2.09 15.35
C GLU A 220 -3.68 -3.48 15.42
N PHE A 221 -2.86 -3.79 14.41
CA PHE A 221 -1.86 -4.83 14.57
C PHE A 221 -0.78 -4.19 15.46
N ASP A 222 -0.65 -4.65 16.70
CA ASP A 222 0.60 -4.47 17.46
C ASP A 222 1.70 -5.15 16.61
N GLY A 223 2.27 -4.41 15.67
CA GLY A 223 3.03 -4.96 14.56
C GLY A 223 4.22 -5.77 15.06
N VAL A 224 4.37 -7.01 14.55
CA VAL A 224 5.62 -7.76 14.71
C VAL A 224 6.76 -6.90 14.15
N PRO A 225 7.80 -6.58 14.95
CA PRO A 225 8.90 -5.74 14.49
C PRO A 225 9.51 -6.26 13.18
N THR A 226 9.93 -5.37 12.29
CA THR A 226 10.48 -5.73 10.97
C THR A 226 11.60 -6.76 11.08
N GLN A 227 12.48 -6.63 12.08
CA GLN A 227 13.54 -7.61 12.33
C GLN A 227 12.98 -9.00 12.65
N GLU A 228 11.96 -9.08 13.49
CA GLU A 228 11.32 -10.34 13.86
C GLU A 228 10.58 -10.96 12.66
N ARG A 229 9.89 -10.15 11.84
CA ARG A 229 9.29 -10.60 10.58
C ARG A 229 10.30 -11.21 9.62
N VAL A 230 11.48 -10.57 9.48
CA VAL A 230 12.56 -11.16 8.68
C VAL A 230 12.95 -12.52 9.26
N HIS A 231 13.20 -12.65 10.55
CA HIS A 231 13.65 -13.92 11.13
C HIS A 231 12.59 -15.04 11.11
N ASN A 232 11.31 -14.70 11.28
CA ASN A 232 10.21 -15.67 11.46
C ASN A 232 9.61 -16.22 10.15
N ARG A 233 10.08 -15.76 8.99
CA ARG A 233 9.60 -16.19 7.68
C ARG A 233 9.79 -17.69 7.41
N ARG A 234 9.13 -18.19 6.37
CA ARG A 234 9.25 -19.57 5.90
C ARG A 234 10.41 -19.71 4.91
N TYR A 235 10.88 -20.94 4.75
CA TYR A 235 11.96 -21.28 3.83
C TYR A 235 11.51 -22.42 2.91
N PRO A 236 11.77 -22.36 1.60
CA PRO A 236 12.41 -21.25 0.88
C PRO A 236 11.61 -19.94 0.91
N SER A 237 12.30 -18.80 0.84
CA SER A 237 11.67 -17.48 0.93
C SER A 237 11.68 -16.81 -0.44
N ALA A 238 10.53 -16.61 -1.05
CA ALA A 238 10.43 -15.94 -2.35
C ALA A 238 10.22 -14.43 -2.18
N PHE A 239 10.82 -13.63 -3.06
CA PHE A 239 10.55 -12.19 -3.14
C PHE A 239 9.97 -11.77 -4.49
N GLN A 240 9.15 -10.72 -4.48
CA GLN A 240 8.56 -10.11 -5.67
C GLN A 240 9.27 -8.78 -5.96
N PRO A 241 10.10 -8.70 -7.01
CA PRO A 241 10.81 -7.46 -7.32
C PRO A 241 9.98 -6.45 -8.13
N TRP A 242 9.12 -6.91 -9.06
CA TRP A 242 8.43 -6.02 -10.01
C TRP A 242 7.03 -6.54 -10.40
N ASP A 243 6.97 -7.75 -10.97
CA ASP A 243 5.76 -8.31 -11.58
C ASP A 243 5.04 -9.35 -10.72
N ASP A 244 3.77 -9.56 -11.02
CA ASP A 244 2.90 -10.54 -10.34
C ASP A 244 3.11 -11.97 -10.89
N ILE A 245 2.75 -12.97 -10.10
CA ILE A 245 2.88 -14.40 -10.46
C ILE A 245 1.97 -14.73 -11.65
N ARG A 246 2.54 -15.29 -12.72
CA ARG A 246 1.82 -15.58 -13.98
C ARG A 246 1.19 -16.97 -14.06
N ASN A 247 1.84 -17.96 -13.48
CA ASN A 247 1.49 -19.38 -13.64
C ASN A 247 0.59 -19.93 -12.52
N ARG A 248 0.00 -19.06 -11.69
CA ARG A 248 -1.01 -19.40 -10.67
C ARG A 248 -2.30 -18.58 -10.89
N PRO A 249 -2.99 -18.71 -12.04
CA PRO A 249 -4.17 -17.91 -12.35
C PRO A 249 -5.38 -18.17 -11.45
N SER A 250 -5.39 -19.28 -10.71
CA SER A 250 -6.42 -19.62 -9.73
C SER A 250 -6.26 -18.89 -8.39
N TRP A 251 -5.06 -18.38 -8.08
CA TRP A 251 -4.84 -17.56 -6.89
C TRP A 251 -5.39 -16.16 -7.12
N SER A 252 -6.05 -15.60 -6.11
CA SER A 252 -6.42 -14.20 -6.07
C SER A 252 -5.17 -13.30 -6.08
N PRO A 253 -5.30 -12.01 -6.46
CA PRO A 253 -4.18 -11.07 -6.39
C PRO A 253 -3.55 -10.99 -5.00
N GLN A 254 -4.36 -11.04 -3.94
CA GLN A 254 -3.88 -10.98 -2.56
C GLN A 254 -3.06 -12.24 -2.20
N GLU A 255 -3.53 -13.42 -2.59
CA GLU A 255 -2.78 -14.68 -2.37
C GLU A 255 -1.44 -14.67 -3.11
N ARG A 256 -1.40 -14.18 -4.37
CA ARG A 256 -0.15 -14.11 -5.13
C ARG A 256 0.88 -13.20 -4.47
N ILE A 257 0.46 -12.08 -3.90
CA ILE A 257 1.36 -11.17 -3.20
C ILE A 257 1.79 -11.78 -1.85
N ALA A 258 0.83 -12.25 -1.07
CA ALA A 258 1.06 -12.79 0.28
C ALA A 258 1.90 -14.09 0.29
N ALA A 259 1.99 -14.81 -0.84
CA ALA A 259 2.89 -15.95 -0.99
C ALA A 259 4.37 -15.56 -0.85
N HIS A 260 4.74 -14.30 -1.10
CA HIS A 260 6.11 -13.81 -0.92
C HIS A 260 6.36 -13.38 0.52
N ASP A 261 7.64 -13.34 0.93
CA ASP A 261 8.06 -12.77 2.21
C ASP A 261 8.68 -11.37 2.06
N LEU A 262 9.00 -10.97 0.83
CA LEU A 262 9.52 -9.64 0.53
C LEU A 262 8.89 -9.12 -0.75
N LEU A 263 8.25 -7.96 -0.65
CA LEU A 263 7.69 -7.22 -1.77
C LEU A 263 8.50 -5.95 -1.98
N ILE A 264 9.10 -5.83 -3.16
CA ILE A 264 9.68 -4.58 -3.64
C ILE A 264 8.63 -3.93 -4.53
N SER A 265 8.01 -2.84 -4.06
CA SER A 265 6.99 -2.15 -4.83
C SER A 265 7.64 -1.11 -5.76
N GLY A 266 7.46 -1.24 -7.07
CA GLY A 266 7.85 -0.17 -7.98
C GLY A 266 7.32 -0.38 -9.39
N ALA A 267 6.52 0.57 -9.87
CA ALA A 267 6.40 0.80 -11.30
C ALA A 267 7.36 1.93 -11.67
N TRP A 268 8.18 1.67 -12.69
CA TRP A 268 9.02 2.65 -13.37
C TRP A 268 8.27 3.95 -13.67
N GLY A 269 8.33 5.01 -12.83
CA GLY A 269 7.26 6.03 -13.00
C GLY A 269 7.26 7.39 -12.33
N GLY A 270 7.91 7.63 -11.18
CA GLY A 270 7.58 8.83 -10.37
C GLY A 270 6.22 8.76 -9.67
N LYS A 271 5.45 7.71 -9.96
CA LYS A 271 4.33 7.18 -9.19
C LYS A 271 4.86 5.95 -8.44
N MET A 272 4.62 5.87 -7.14
CA MET A 272 5.18 4.86 -6.25
C MET A 272 4.33 3.59 -6.22
N THR A 273 3.04 3.72 -6.50
CA THR A 273 2.14 2.57 -6.57
C THR A 273 1.32 2.60 -7.86
N SER A 274 1.51 1.59 -8.69
CA SER A 274 0.55 1.01 -9.64
C SER A 274 1.19 -0.31 -10.10
N GLY A 275 0.46 -1.42 -10.00
CA GLY A 275 1.02 -2.79 -9.99
C GLY A 275 0.29 -3.59 -8.91
N ALA A 276 1.01 -4.41 -8.13
CA ALA A 276 0.51 -5.31 -7.09
C ALA A 276 -0.54 -4.69 -6.12
N TRP A 277 -0.41 -3.40 -5.80
CA TRP A 277 -1.29 -2.72 -4.83
C TRP A 277 -2.57 -2.13 -5.46
N GLY A 278 -2.59 -1.80 -6.76
CA GLY A 278 -3.74 -1.12 -7.38
C GLY A 278 -4.08 0.28 -6.81
N VAL A 279 -3.25 0.83 -5.93
CA VAL A 279 -3.35 2.19 -5.35
C VAL A 279 -2.32 3.09 -6.02
N GLU A 280 -2.50 4.41 -6.04
CA GLU A 280 -1.48 5.38 -6.50
C GLU A 280 -1.02 6.35 -5.39
N ILE A 281 0.30 6.34 -5.12
CA ILE A 281 1.02 7.25 -4.22
C ILE A 281 2.08 7.98 -5.03
N TYR A 282 2.31 9.26 -4.74
CA TYR A 282 3.34 10.06 -5.41
C TYR A 282 3.98 11.06 -4.44
N PHE A 283 5.16 11.54 -4.80
CA PHE A 283 5.84 12.60 -4.07
C PHE A 283 5.24 13.97 -4.39
N GLN A 284 5.08 14.81 -3.37
CA GLN A 284 4.67 16.20 -3.52
C GLN A 284 5.51 17.11 -2.62
N ASP A 285 5.96 18.24 -3.20
CA ASP A 285 6.60 19.30 -2.43
C ASP A 285 5.57 20.04 -1.56
N THR A 286 5.94 20.28 -0.31
CA THR A 286 5.14 21.01 0.69
C THR A 286 6.02 22.03 1.41
N ASP A 287 5.40 22.94 2.17
CA ASP A 287 6.14 23.92 3.00
C ASP A 287 7.04 23.26 4.07
N GLN A 288 6.82 21.98 4.39
CA GLN A 288 7.59 21.20 5.35
C GLN A 288 8.62 20.25 4.68
N GLY A 289 8.73 20.29 3.35
CA GLY A 289 9.57 19.41 2.53
C GLY A 289 8.75 18.46 1.66
N VAL A 290 9.34 17.32 1.29
CA VAL A 290 8.67 16.32 0.46
C VAL A 290 7.75 15.45 1.32
N ALA A 291 6.50 15.27 0.88
CA ALA A 291 5.52 14.36 1.48
C ALA A 291 5.02 13.33 0.45
N LEU A 292 4.43 12.24 0.94
CA LEU A 292 3.69 11.28 0.11
C LEU A 292 2.21 11.64 0.10
N MET A 293 1.64 11.64 -1.10
CA MET A 293 0.25 12.04 -1.37
C MET A 293 -0.44 11.00 -2.25
N GLY A 294 -1.77 11.06 -2.32
CA GLY A 294 -2.59 10.06 -3.01
C GLY A 294 -3.21 9.04 -2.04
N GLY A 295 -3.27 7.77 -2.44
CA GLY A 295 -3.95 6.70 -1.70
C GLY A 295 -3.15 6.12 -0.52
N VAL A 296 -2.44 6.93 0.26
CA VAL A 296 -1.57 6.44 1.36
C VAL A 296 -2.36 5.62 2.38
N GLU A 297 -3.53 6.08 2.80
CA GLU A 297 -4.41 5.36 3.74
C GLU A 297 -4.89 4.02 3.17
N GLN A 298 -5.27 4.00 1.89
CA GLN A 298 -5.65 2.77 1.20
C GLN A 298 -4.48 1.77 1.12
N ALA A 299 -3.26 2.25 0.90
CA ALA A 299 -2.07 1.39 0.90
C ALA A 299 -1.73 0.86 2.30
N LEU A 300 -1.93 1.65 3.36
CA LEU A 300 -1.83 1.17 4.75
C LEU A 300 -2.85 0.06 5.03
N GLN A 301 -4.10 0.25 4.60
CA GLN A 301 -5.14 -0.76 4.75
C GLN A 301 -4.77 -2.07 4.02
N GLN A 302 -4.30 -1.99 2.77
CA GLN A 302 -3.84 -3.16 2.04
C GLN A 302 -2.63 -3.84 2.69
N LYS A 303 -1.70 -3.05 3.26
CA LYS A 303 -0.57 -3.59 4.03
C LYS A 303 -1.10 -4.44 5.19
N HIS A 304 -2.10 -3.95 5.92
CA HIS A 304 -2.70 -4.68 7.03
C HIS A 304 -3.40 -5.96 6.55
N GLU A 305 -4.16 -5.91 5.45
CA GLU A 305 -4.82 -7.07 4.86
C GLU A 305 -3.82 -8.15 4.39
N LEU A 306 -2.69 -7.73 3.85
CA LEU A 306 -1.62 -8.65 3.46
C LEU A 306 -0.90 -9.25 4.67
N LEU A 307 -0.63 -8.44 5.71
CA LEU A 307 -0.02 -8.92 6.96
C LEU A 307 -0.94 -9.87 7.74
N ALA A 308 -2.25 -9.77 7.59
CA ALA A 308 -3.19 -10.74 8.15
C ALA A 308 -3.05 -12.14 7.50
N VAL A 309 -2.58 -12.21 6.25
CA VAL A 309 -2.36 -13.47 5.52
C VAL A 309 -0.92 -13.96 5.68
N ASN A 310 0.07 -13.08 5.47
CA ASN A 310 1.47 -13.33 5.74
C ASN A 310 2.02 -12.32 6.76
N PRO A 311 2.08 -12.68 8.06
CA PRO A 311 2.54 -11.78 9.11
C PRO A 311 4.02 -11.43 9.02
N ASN A 312 4.80 -12.13 8.18
CA ASN A 312 6.23 -11.93 8.01
C ASN A 312 6.58 -11.14 6.73
N LEU A 313 5.59 -10.76 5.91
CA LEU A 313 5.83 -10.03 4.67
C LEU A 313 6.50 -8.68 4.94
N ILE A 314 7.58 -8.41 4.21
CA ILE A 314 8.35 -7.16 4.25
C ILE A 314 8.03 -6.31 3.03
N PHE A 315 7.81 -5.02 3.24
CA PHE A 315 7.44 -4.06 2.19
C PHE A 315 8.58 -3.07 1.94
N VAL A 316 9.10 -3.01 0.72
CA VAL A 316 10.23 -2.14 0.37
C VAL A 316 9.87 -1.28 -0.83
N ASN A 317 10.13 0.02 -0.75
CA ASN A 317 9.93 0.91 -1.88
C ASN A 317 11.06 0.77 -2.93
N GLY A 318 10.70 0.39 -4.16
CA GLY A 318 11.56 0.15 -5.32
C GLY A 318 11.92 1.37 -6.20
N SER A 319 11.53 2.60 -5.84
CA SER A 319 11.47 3.71 -6.80
C SER A 319 12.75 4.57 -6.96
N VAL A 320 13.84 4.30 -6.23
CA VAL A 320 15.03 5.18 -6.23
C VAL A 320 16.09 4.64 -7.18
N HIS A 321 16.08 5.13 -8.42
CA HIS A 321 17.10 4.82 -9.41
C HIS A 321 18.37 5.62 -9.15
N MET A 322 19.46 4.92 -8.83
CA MET A 322 20.78 5.51 -8.61
C MET A 322 21.61 5.54 -9.90
N ARG A 323 21.02 5.93 -11.04
CA ARG A 323 21.76 6.12 -12.30
C ARG A 323 21.14 7.19 -13.20
N ASP A 324 19.91 6.95 -13.63
CA ASP A 324 19.21 7.76 -14.62
C ASP A 324 17.74 7.94 -14.29
N SER A 325 17.12 8.94 -14.92
CA SER A 325 15.69 9.21 -14.82
C SER A 325 15.15 9.75 -16.13
N SER A 326 13.88 9.48 -16.44
CA SER A 326 13.22 10.11 -17.58
C SER A 326 12.87 11.57 -17.29
N VAL A 327 12.70 12.34 -18.36
CA VAL A 327 12.23 13.74 -18.29
C VAL A 327 10.81 13.77 -17.73
N ASN A 328 10.53 14.74 -16.86
CA ASN A 328 9.26 14.96 -16.17
C ASN A 328 8.87 13.91 -15.11
N LYS A 329 9.76 12.96 -14.76
CA LYS A 329 9.59 12.13 -13.56
C LYS A 329 10.18 12.79 -12.33
N LEU A 330 11.50 12.98 -12.34
CA LEU A 330 12.20 13.73 -11.30
C LEU A 330 12.43 15.17 -11.73
N PHE A 331 12.91 15.38 -12.97
CA PHE A 331 13.32 16.71 -13.44
C PHE A 331 12.93 16.97 -14.89
N PRO A 332 12.71 18.25 -15.29
CA PRO A 332 12.57 18.62 -16.69
C PRO A 332 13.92 18.54 -17.42
N LYS A 333 13.92 18.45 -18.76
CA LYS A 333 15.12 18.20 -19.58
C LYS A 333 16.21 19.28 -19.44
N ASP A 334 15.81 20.51 -19.18
CA ASP A 334 16.66 21.67 -18.99
C ASP A 334 17.22 21.80 -17.56
N SER A 335 16.80 20.93 -16.63
CA SER A 335 17.29 20.92 -15.25
C SER A 335 18.83 20.87 -15.15
N PRO A 336 19.44 21.57 -14.18
CA PRO A 336 20.88 21.49 -13.93
C PRO A 336 21.32 20.16 -13.30
N TYR A 337 20.37 19.27 -12.97
CA TYR A 337 20.63 18.02 -12.26
C TYR A 337 20.98 16.84 -13.16
N TRP A 338 21.06 17.07 -14.47
CA TRP A 338 21.55 16.07 -15.42
C TRP A 338 23.06 16.19 -15.61
N ILE A 339 23.74 15.05 -15.79
CA ILE A 339 25.08 15.06 -16.36
C ILE A 339 24.97 15.59 -17.80
N ARG A 340 25.83 16.53 -18.17
CA ARG A 340 25.86 17.15 -19.50
C ARG A 340 27.19 16.88 -20.20
N ASP A 341 27.13 16.69 -21.50
CA ASP A 341 28.31 16.57 -22.35
C ASP A 341 28.99 17.94 -22.58
N ALA A 342 30.08 17.96 -23.35
CA ALA A 342 30.82 19.18 -23.66
C ALA A 342 30.01 20.25 -24.43
N THR A 343 28.86 19.87 -25.01
CA THR A 343 27.94 20.79 -25.71
C THR A 343 26.86 21.34 -24.79
N GLY A 344 26.79 20.87 -23.53
CA GLY A 344 25.74 21.22 -22.58
C GLY A 344 24.47 20.37 -22.73
N THR A 345 24.50 19.29 -23.53
CA THR A 345 23.34 18.42 -23.73
C THR A 345 23.29 17.34 -22.64
N PRO A 346 22.12 17.03 -22.03
CA PRO A 346 22.00 15.94 -21.07
C PRO A 346 22.46 14.61 -21.69
N VAL A 347 23.27 13.87 -20.95
CA VAL A 347 23.79 12.56 -21.36
C VAL A 347 22.70 11.51 -21.19
N GLU A 348 22.38 10.79 -22.27
CA GLU A 348 21.38 9.72 -22.26
C GLU A 348 21.91 8.48 -21.52
N GLY A 349 21.05 7.89 -20.69
CA GLY A 349 21.31 6.62 -19.99
C GLY A 349 20.70 5.45 -20.75
N TRP A 350 19.67 4.83 -20.17
CA TRP A 350 18.75 3.96 -20.93
C TRP A 350 17.95 4.77 -21.95
N PRO A 351 17.42 4.13 -23.02
CA PRO A 351 16.60 4.83 -24.01
C PRO A 351 15.47 5.64 -23.37
N GLY A 352 15.46 6.96 -23.61
CA GLY A 352 14.45 7.87 -23.04
C GLY A 352 14.71 8.35 -21.60
N THR A 353 15.89 8.08 -21.04
CA THR A 353 16.33 8.53 -19.70
C THR A 353 17.65 9.30 -19.78
N PHE A 354 17.93 10.12 -18.76
CA PHE A 354 19.16 10.91 -18.68
C PHE A 354 19.89 10.65 -17.37
N LEU A 355 21.22 10.62 -17.42
CA LEU A 355 22.07 10.37 -16.26
C LEU A 355 21.96 11.50 -15.23
N LEU A 356 21.77 11.14 -13.96
CA LEU A 356 21.65 12.08 -12.84
C LEU A 356 23.02 12.53 -12.32
N ASP A 357 23.12 13.81 -11.95
CA ASP A 357 24.29 14.38 -11.28
C ASP A 357 24.16 14.25 -9.76
N PHE A 358 24.60 13.12 -9.20
CA PHE A 358 24.61 12.90 -7.75
C PHE A 358 25.60 13.80 -7.00
N THR A 359 26.56 14.43 -7.68
CA THR A 359 27.49 15.38 -7.04
C THR A 359 26.83 16.73 -6.75
N HIS A 360 25.69 17.01 -7.38
CA HIS A 360 24.93 18.22 -7.12
C HIS A 360 24.20 18.12 -5.77
N PRO A 361 24.44 19.02 -4.79
CA PRO A 361 23.86 18.91 -3.44
C PRO A 361 22.33 18.80 -3.43
N ALA A 362 21.63 19.58 -4.27
CA ALA A 362 20.17 19.52 -4.36
C ALA A 362 19.63 18.14 -4.78
N VAL A 363 20.35 17.38 -5.63
CA VAL A 363 19.94 16.01 -6.01
C VAL A 363 20.04 15.09 -4.80
N GLN A 364 21.11 15.23 -4.01
CA GLN A 364 21.27 14.48 -2.76
C GLN A 364 20.16 14.82 -1.77
N ASP A 365 19.80 16.10 -1.63
CA ASP A 365 18.75 16.57 -0.73
C ASP A 365 17.37 16.01 -1.11
N ILE A 366 17.07 15.95 -2.41
CA ILE A 366 15.83 15.37 -2.92
C ILE A 366 15.74 13.89 -2.61
N ILE A 367 16.80 13.12 -2.89
CA ILE A 367 16.82 11.67 -2.62
C ILE A 367 16.66 11.39 -1.11
N VAL A 368 17.37 12.15 -0.26
CA VAL A 368 17.26 12.00 1.20
C VAL A 368 15.87 12.38 1.69
N SER A 369 15.26 13.45 1.15
CA SER A 369 13.90 13.88 1.52
C SER A 369 12.85 12.86 1.11
N GLN A 370 13.00 12.25 -0.08
CA GLN A 370 12.15 11.17 -0.56
C GLN A 370 12.25 9.94 0.34
N ALA A 371 13.46 9.51 0.71
CA ALA A 371 13.66 8.38 1.62
C ALA A 371 13.03 8.63 3.00
N ARG A 372 13.16 9.85 3.53
CA ARG A 372 12.50 10.26 4.77
C ARG A 372 10.98 10.20 4.65
N ALA A 373 10.40 10.71 3.57
CA ALA A 373 8.95 10.68 3.35
C ALA A 373 8.40 9.25 3.27
N VAL A 374 9.14 8.34 2.61
CA VAL A 374 8.82 6.90 2.55
C VAL A 374 8.86 6.26 3.94
N SER A 375 9.88 6.58 4.74
CA SER A 375 10.00 6.05 6.11
C SER A 375 8.87 6.56 7.02
N GLN A 376 8.44 7.81 6.86
CA GLN A 376 7.43 8.43 7.72
C GLN A 376 5.99 8.02 7.39
N CYS A 377 5.71 7.49 6.20
CA CYS A 377 4.32 7.16 5.81
C CYS A 377 3.80 5.84 6.39
N GLY A 378 4.68 4.97 6.91
CA GLY A 378 4.31 3.69 7.52
C GLY A 378 3.97 2.56 6.54
N VAL A 379 3.76 2.85 5.26
CA VAL A 379 3.46 1.84 4.23
C VAL A 379 4.65 0.91 4.00
N PHE A 380 5.86 1.44 4.00
CA PHE A 380 7.08 0.67 3.71
C PHE A 380 7.90 0.41 4.96
N ASP A 381 8.55 -0.74 5.01
CA ASP A 381 9.53 -1.14 6.01
C ASP A 381 10.97 -0.79 5.58
N GLY A 382 11.15 -0.45 4.30
CA GLY A 382 12.44 -0.11 3.74
C GLY A 382 12.41 0.62 2.40
N ILE A 383 13.60 0.96 1.93
CA ILE A 383 13.84 1.51 0.60
C ILE A 383 14.88 0.69 -0.17
N PHE A 384 14.70 0.62 -1.48
CA PHE A 384 15.58 -0.04 -2.41
C PHE A 384 16.25 0.98 -3.32
N LEU A 385 17.58 0.97 -3.33
CA LEU A 385 18.41 1.81 -4.18
C LEU A 385 18.92 0.99 -5.35
N ASP A 386 18.21 1.11 -6.47
CA ASP A 386 18.53 0.37 -7.68
C ASP A 386 19.76 0.97 -8.38
N TRP A 387 20.56 0.15 -9.06
CA TRP A 387 21.85 0.53 -9.70
C TRP A 387 22.93 1.08 -8.74
N TRP A 388 23.31 0.29 -7.73
CA TRP A 388 24.42 0.60 -6.82
C TRP A 388 25.75 -0.04 -7.26
N GLN A 389 26.65 0.74 -7.84
CA GLN A 389 27.97 0.24 -8.27
C GLN A 389 29.11 1.02 -7.61
N GLU A 390 30.01 0.32 -6.92
CA GLU A 390 31.23 0.90 -6.31
C GLU A 390 32.51 0.69 -7.13
N HIS A 391 32.50 -0.22 -8.13
CA HIS A 391 33.73 -0.75 -8.76
C HIS A 391 33.89 -0.40 -10.25
N THR A 392 32.92 0.24 -10.90
CA THR A 392 33.00 0.54 -12.33
C THR A 392 33.85 1.78 -12.61
N THR A 393 34.98 1.60 -13.29
CA THR A 393 35.98 2.65 -13.54
C THR A 393 35.47 3.79 -14.44
N VAL A 394 34.36 3.58 -15.15
CA VAL A 394 33.78 4.53 -16.09
C VAL A 394 32.24 4.38 -16.07
N LEU A 395 31.53 5.40 -15.59
CA LEU A 395 30.10 5.59 -15.90
C LEU A 395 30.01 6.13 -17.31
N ASP A 396 29.88 5.23 -18.29
CA ASP A 396 29.59 5.51 -19.69
C ASP A 396 30.52 6.51 -20.42
N GLY A 397 31.66 6.90 -19.85
CA GLY A 397 32.72 7.72 -20.45
C GLY A 397 32.77 9.17 -19.97
N TYR A 398 31.90 9.59 -19.05
CA TYR A 398 31.59 11.01 -18.85
C TYR A 398 32.08 11.63 -17.53
N ARG A 399 32.49 10.86 -16.51
CA ARG A 399 32.94 11.41 -15.21
C ARG A 399 34.08 10.65 -14.53
N SER A 400 34.79 11.36 -13.64
CA SER A 400 35.75 10.76 -12.71
C SER A 400 35.02 9.92 -11.66
N HIS A 401 35.33 8.63 -11.63
CA HIS A 401 34.76 7.64 -10.70
C HIS A 401 34.71 8.14 -9.24
N ASP A 402 35.78 8.76 -8.75
CA ASP A 402 35.89 9.09 -7.32
C ASP A 402 34.89 10.13 -6.81
N ALA A 403 34.51 11.12 -7.62
CA ALA A 403 33.59 12.18 -7.20
C ALA A 403 32.16 11.67 -7.06
N GLU A 404 31.72 10.87 -8.03
CA GLU A 404 30.43 10.18 -8.02
C GLU A 404 30.34 9.23 -6.82
N GLN A 405 31.38 8.43 -6.59
CA GLN A 405 31.40 7.49 -5.48
C GLN A 405 31.32 8.19 -4.13
N ARG A 406 32.09 9.26 -3.92
CA ARG A 406 31.98 10.07 -2.70
C ARG A 406 30.58 10.66 -2.52
N ALA A 407 29.92 11.06 -3.61
CA ALA A 407 28.55 11.55 -3.53
C ALA A 407 27.57 10.45 -3.10
N ARG A 408 27.71 9.23 -3.63
CA ARG A 408 26.91 8.07 -3.22
C ARG A 408 27.13 7.71 -1.76
N ASP A 409 28.39 7.70 -1.30
CA ASP A 409 28.73 7.47 0.11
C ASP A 409 28.04 8.51 1.02
N VAL A 410 28.01 9.78 0.58
CA VAL A 410 27.29 10.85 1.30
C VAL A 410 25.79 10.61 1.27
N ILE A 411 25.20 10.24 0.14
CA ILE A 411 23.76 9.99 0.01
C ILE A 411 23.33 8.86 0.95
N VAL A 412 23.95 7.69 0.90
CA VAL A 412 23.50 6.53 1.71
C VAL A 412 23.66 6.78 3.20
N ARG A 413 24.75 7.46 3.62
CA ARG A 413 24.92 7.89 5.01
C ARG A 413 23.80 8.84 5.45
N ARG A 414 23.50 9.85 4.63
CA ARG A 414 22.43 10.82 4.92
C ARG A 414 21.04 10.19 4.91
N ILE A 415 20.79 9.21 4.04
CA ILE A 415 19.55 8.42 4.07
C ILE A 415 19.45 7.71 5.41
N ARG A 416 20.47 6.94 5.82
CA ARG A 416 20.49 6.25 7.11
C ARG A 416 20.22 7.21 8.28
N GLU A 417 20.90 8.34 8.31
CA GLU A 417 20.69 9.39 9.33
C GLU A 417 19.24 9.93 9.34
N ALA A 418 18.57 9.99 8.18
CA ALA A 418 17.23 10.52 8.05
C ALA A 418 16.11 9.51 8.37
N VAL A 419 16.33 8.22 8.14
CA VAL A 419 15.31 7.17 8.30
C VAL A 419 15.43 6.36 9.60
N GLY A 420 16.55 6.49 10.32
CA GLY A 420 16.79 5.79 11.57
C GLY A 420 17.35 4.37 11.39
N GLU A 421 17.52 3.66 12.50
CA GLU A 421 18.23 2.37 12.53
C GLU A 421 17.35 1.19 12.09
N ASP A 422 16.04 1.26 12.33
CA ASP A 422 15.09 0.15 12.11
C ASP A 422 14.59 0.07 10.66
N PHE A 423 14.69 1.16 9.90
CA PHE A 423 14.24 1.22 8.52
C PHE A 423 15.23 0.53 7.58
N LEU A 424 14.76 -0.38 6.73
CA LEU A 424 15.64 -1.18 5.90
C LEU A 424 16.18 -0.37 4.71
N ILE A 425 17.47 -0.54 4.41
CA ILE A 425 18.07 -0.01 3.18
C ILE A 425 18.67 -1.18 2.40
N LEU A 426 18.11 -1.44 1.22
CA LEU A 426 18.59 -2.44 0.26
C LEU A 426 19.21 -1.74 -0.95
N VAL A 427 20.23 -2.37 -1.54
CA VAL A 427 20.87 -1.83 -2.75
C VAL A 427 20.99 -2.92 -3.82
N ASN A 428 20.76 -2.57 -5.09
CA ASN A 428 21.09 -3.45 -6.20
C ASN A 428 22.58 -3.33 -6.52
N ALA A 429 23.38 -4.29 -6.05
CA ALA A 429 24.82 -4.31 -6.30
C ALA A 429 25.25 -5.41 -7.29
N ASN A 430 24.30 -6.13 -7.90
CA ASN A 430 24.58 -7.30 -8.73
C ASN A 430 25.51 -8.28 -8.00
N ARG A 431 26.63 -8.67 -8.62
CA ARG A 431 27.63 -9.57 -8.02
C ARG A 431 28.74 -8.82 -7.24
N SER A 432 28.59 -7.52 -7.01
CA SER A 432 29.60 -6.66 -6.39
C SER A 432 29.48 -6.59 -4.87
N LYS A 433 30.59 -6.27 -4.19
CA LYS A 433 30.64 -6.04 -2.74
C LYS A 433 30.72 -4.55 -2.46
N PRO A 434 29.63 -3.87 -2.07
CA PRO A 434 29.64 -2.44 -1.76
C PRO A 434 30.24 -2.18 -0.37
N HIS A 435 31.56 -2.25 -0.27
CA HIS A 435 32.29 -2.10 0.99
C HIS A 435 32.07 -0.74 1.66
N ARG A 436 31.88 0.33 0.89
CA ARG A 436 31.67 1.67 1.46
C ARG A 436 30.25 1.88 1.96
N ALA A 437 29.25 1.34 1.26
CA ALA A 437 27.87 1.43 1.70
C ALA A 437 27.53 0.46 2.85
N ALA A 438 28.30 -0.61 3.03
CA ALA A 438 28.03 -1.69 3.99
C ALA A 438 27.61 -1.22 5.41
N PRO A 439 28.23 -0.20 6.04
CA PRO A 439 27.83 0.26 7.38
C PRO A 439 26.44 0.88 7.48
N TYR A 440 25.78 1.15 6.34
CA TYR A 440 24.52 1.87 6.25
C TYR A 440 23.37 1.03 5.69
N ILE A 441 23.66 -0.13 5.10
CA ILE A 441 22.67 -0.95 4.38
C ILE A 441 22.42 -2.28 5.09
N ASN A 442 21.21 -2.80 4.95
CA ASN A 442 20.75 -4.07 5.49
C ASN A 442 20.86 -5.20 4.46
N GLY A 443 20.76 -4.88 3.18
CA GLY A 443 20.61 -5.94 2.18
C GLY A 443 21.16 -5.64 0.81
N LEU A 444 21.39 -6.72 0.07
CA LEU A 444 21.78 -6.71 -1.34
C LEU A 444 20.69 -7.34 -2.19
N PHE A 445 20.51 -6.77 -3.36
CA PHE A 445 19.87 -7.41 -4.48
C PHE A 445 20.90 -7.74 -5.55
N MET A 446 20.87 -8.99 -6.01
CA MET A 446 21.82 -9.52 -6.97
C MET A 446 21.09 -9.93 -8.24
N GLU A 447 21.06 -9.06 -9.27
CA GLU A 447 20.69 -9.49 -10.62
C GLU A 447 21.85 -10.27 -11.21
N THR A 448 21.74 -11.59 -11.20
CA THR A 448 22.85 -12.45 -11.63
C THR A 448 22.89 -12.59 -13.15
N VAL A 449 22.69 -11.52 -13.92
CA VAL A 449 22.69 -11.51 -15.39
C VAL A 449 23.82 -12.40 -15.94
N ARG A 450 23.50 -13.22 -16.94
CA ARG A 450 24.41 -14.22 -17.52
C ARG A 450 25.70 -13.58 -18.04
N ASP A 451 26.77 -14.36 -18.01
CA ASP A 451 27.98 -14.01 -18.73
C ASP A 451 27.68 -14.06 -20.24
N PHE A 452 28.36 -13.25 -21.07
CA PHE A 452 28.11 -12.97 -22.50
C PHE A 452 27.86 -14.19 -23.44
N ALA A 453 27.99 -15.43 -22.96
CA ALA A 453 27.84 -16.68 -23.71
C ALA A 453 26.50 -17.41 -23.48
N GLY A 454 25.54 -16.84 -22.73
CA GLY A 454 24.18 -17.40 -22.62
C GLY A 454 23.94 -18.43 -21.51
N ALA A 455 24.94 -18.71 -20.67
CA ALA A 455 24.84 -19.56 -19.47
C ALA A 455 25.69 -19.02 -18.31
N TYR A 456 25.52 -19.59 -17.12
CA TYR A 456 26.34 -19.28 -15.94
C TYR A 456 27.65 -20.07 -15.95
N THR A 457 28.74 -19.42 -15.52
CA THR A 457 30.05 -20.06 -15.36
C THR A 457 30.32 -20.45 -13.91
N TYR A 458 31.14 -21.47 -13.67
CA TYR A 458 31.59 -21.82 -12.30
C TYR A 458 32.28 -20.65 -11.59
N GLN A 459 33.00 -19.81 -12.33
CA GLN A 459 33.62 -18.60 -11.77
C GLN A 459 32.56 -17.58 -11.35
N GLY A 460 31.54 -17.36 -12.18
CA GLY A 460 30.39 -16.50 -11.84
C GLY A 460 29.66 -17.00 -10.60
N LEU A 461 29.39 -18.31 -10.50
CA LEU A 461 28.77 -18.92 -9.31
C LEU A 461 29.62 -18.73 -8.05
N ARG A 462 30.95 -18.95 -8.13
CA ARG A 462 31.86 -18.66 -7.01
C ARG A 462 31.85 -17.19 -6.59
N GLN A 463 31.70 -16.27 -7.55
CA GLN A 463 31.58 -14.85 -7.23
C GLN A 463 30.27 -14.55 -6.50
N ILE A 464 29.16 -15.14 -6.94
CA ILE A 464 27.85 -15.02 -6.29
C ILE A 464 27.95 -15.51 -4.84
N GLU A 465 28.44 -16.75 -4.64
CA GLU A 465 28.66 -17.34 -3.30
C GLU A 465 29.50 -16.44 -2.40
N SER A 466 30.62 -15.93 -2.92
CA SER A 466 31.52 -15.06 -2.17
C SER A 466 30.89 -13.73 -1.80
N THR A 467 30.02 -13.19 -2.65
CA THR A 467 29.32 -11.93 -2.39
C THR A 467 28.18 -12.12 -1.38
N MET A 468 27.42 -13.22 -1.49
CA MET A 468 26.37 -13.56 -0.52
C MET A 468 26.96 -13.73 0.88
N LEU A 469 27.99 -14.57 1.02
CA LEU A 469 28.65 -14.76 2.31
C LEU A 469 29.29 -13.48 2.85
N TRP A 470 29.83 -12.63 1.98
CA TRP A 470 30.33 -11.34 2.41
C TRP A 470 29.21 -10.48 3.00
N ALA A 471 28.05 -10.44 2.33
CA ALA A 471 26.92 -9.63 2.76
C ALA A 471 26.39 -10.09 4.13
N GLU A 472 26.18 -11.39 4.29
CA GLU A 472 25.74 -12.04 5.53
C GLU A 472 26.67 -11.76 6.72
N ASN A 473 27.96 -11.53 6.48
CA ASN A 473 28.94 -11.29 7.55
C ASN A 473 29.26 -9.80 7.79
N THR A 474 28.81 -8.91 6.90
CA THR A 474 29.30 -7.51 6.87
C THR A 474 28.18 -6.49 6.96
N LEU A 475 26.98 -6.82 6.46
CA LEU A 475 25.86 -5.88 6.44
C LEU A 475 25.15 -5.82 7.80
N ARG A 476 24.38 -4.76 7.97
CA ARG A 476 23.62 -4.50 9.18
C ARG A 476 22.49 -5.52 9.35
N GLU A 477 22.20 -5.86 10.60
CA GLU A 477 21.02 -6.65 10.95
C GLU A 477 19.71 -5.84 10.78
N PRO A 478 18.60 -6.49 10.41
CA PRO A 478 18.55 -7.84 9.83
C PRO A 478 19.18 -7.87 8.44
N GLN A 479 19.97 -8.90 8.12
CA GLN A 479 20.49 -9.05 6.75
C GLN A 479 19.42 -9.56 5.79
N ILE A 480 19.35 -8.96 4.60
CA ILE A 480 18.46 -9.41 3.52
C ILE A 480 19.28 -9.55 2.24
N VAL A 481 19.60 -10.78 1.85
CA VAL A 481 20.36 -11.07 0.62
C VAL A 481 19.43 -11.70 -0.42
N CYS A 482 18.97 -10.88 -1.35
CA CYS A 482 18.09 -11.26 -2.45
C CYS A 482 18.91 -11.76 -3.64
N LEU A 483 18.67 -13.01 -4.04
CA LEU A 483 19.31 -13.62 -5.19
C LEU A 483 18.32 -13.73 -6.35
N GLN A 484 18.60 -13.09 -7.49
CA GLN A 484 17.79 -13.24 -8.69
C GLN A 484 18.56 -14.05 -9.75
N GLY A 485 18.11 -15.28 -10.01
CA GLY A 485 18.55 -16.10 -11.14
C GLY A 485 17.80 -15.73 -12.43
N TRP A 486 18.44 -15.90 -13.58
CA TRP A 486 17.89 -15.60 -14.90
C TRP A 486 17.80 -16.87 -15.75
N SER A 487 16.66 -17.06 -16.40
CA SER A 487 16.39 -18.21 -17.25
C SER A 487 17.36 -18.30 -18.41
N ILE A 488 17.85 -19.49 -18.65
CA ILE A 488 18.50 -20.08 -19.82
C ILE A 488 17.88 -19.87 -21.19
N ALA A 489 18.63 -19.45 -22.21
CA ALA A 489 18.23 -19.64 -23.60
C ALA A 489 18.50 -21.10 -24.01
N THR A 490 17.46 -21.82 -24.42
CA THR A 490 17.53 -23.23 -24.84
C THR A 490 17.11 -23.37 -26.30
N GLU A 491 17.75 -24.27 -27.06
CA GLU A 491 17.30 -24.57 -28.43
C GLU A 491 16.11 -25.54 -28.37
N THR A 492 15.00 -25.20 -29.01
CA THR A 492 13.82 -26.10 -29.12
C THR A 492 13.54 -26.49 -30.56
N SER A 493 13.12 -27.74 -30.76
CA SER A 493 12.45 -28.18 -31.99
C SER A 493 10.94 -28.15 -31.80
N ASP A 494 10.29 -27.00 -32.01
CA ASP A 494 8.83 -26.95 -32.11
C ASP A 494 8.40 -27.37 -33.52
N PRO A 495 7.71 -28.51 -33.69
CA PRO A 495 7.29 -29.00 -35.00
C PRO A 495 6.11 -28.23 -35.61
N THR A 496 5.49 -27.30 -34.87
CA THR A 496 4.32 -26.51 -35.32
C THR A 496 4.71 -25.17 -35.95
N LEU A 497 5.95 -24.70 -35.74
CA LEU A 497 6.46 -23.44 -36.28
C LEU A 497 7.19 -23.66 -37.61
N ASN A 498 6.55 -23.26 -38.70
CA ASN A 498 6.97 -23.61 -40.06
C ASN A 498 7.86 -22.52 -40.71
N TYR A 499 9.13 -22.34 -40.31
CA TYR A 499 10.04 -21.50 -41.10
C TYR A 499 11.49 -21.99 -41.15
N ARG A 500 11.95 -22.20 -42.39
CA ARG A 500 13.36 -22.34 -42.77
C ARG A 500 14.10 -21.05 -42.36
N THR A 501 15.21 -21.21 -41.64
CA THR A 501 16.29 -20.23 -41.33
C THR A 501 16.35 -19.51 -39.97
N THR A 502 15.38 -19.65 -39.06
CA THR A 502 15.47 -19.03 -37.71
C THR A 502 15.56 -20.10 -36.61
N ARG A 503 16.63 -20.08 -35.80
CA ARG A 503 16.71 -20.88 -34.57
C ARG A 503 15.72 -20.32 -33.58
N VAL A 504 14.75 -21.12 -33.14
CA VAL A 504 13.84 -20.75 -32.04
C VAL A 504 14.59 -21.00 -30.73
N VAL A 505 14.67 -19.95 -29.91
CA VAL A 505 15.28 -19.98 -28.58
C VAL A 505 14.15 -19.90 -27.57
N ASP A 506 13.97 -20.95 -26.75
CA ASP A 506 13.04 -20.94 -25.63
C ASP A 506 13.75 -20.45 -24.36
N THR A 507 13.19 -19.42 -23.76
CA THR A 507 13.72 -18.73 -22.58
C THR A 507 12.78 -18.85 -21.39
N ARG A 508 11.70 -19.64 -21.51
CA ARG A 508 10.73 -19.77 -20.43
C ARG A 508 11.36 -20.39 -19.18
N PRO A 509 11.05 -19.88 -17.98
CA PRO A 509 11.58 -20.42 -16.72
C PRO A 509 11.18 -21.86 -16.44
N ASP A 510 10.08 -22.34 -17.03
CA ASP A 510 9.47 -23.64 -16.76
C ASP A 510 10.06 -24.80 -17.60
N THR A 511 11.02 -24.54 -18.49
CA THR A 511 11.74 -25.63 -19.19
C THR A 511 12.55 -26.48 -18.22
N SER A 512 12.75 -27.76 -18.51
CA SER A 512 13.49 -28.67 -17.61
C SER A 512 14.91 -28.20 -17.29
N VAL A 513 15.60 -27.57 -18.26
CA VAL A 513 16.92 -26.96 -18.05
C VAL A 513 16.82 -25.80 -17.07
N ASN A 514 15.80 -24.94 -17.21
CA ASN A 514 15.60 -23.79 -16.34
C ASN A 514 15.07 -24.16 -14.96
N GLN A 515 14.32 -25.25 -14.83
CA GLN A 515 13.97 -25.81 -13.53
C GLN A 515 15.22 -26.27 -12.77
N GLY A 516 16.21 -26.88 -13.44
CA GLY A 516 17.51 -27.19 -12.83
C GLY A 516 18.27 -25.94 -12.35
N TRP A 517 18.29 -24.88 -13.16
CA TRP A 517 18.86 -23.60 -12.72
C TRP A 517 18.08 -22.97 -11.56
N MET A 518 16.75 -22.98 -11.60
CA MET A 518 15.90 -22.50 -10.51
C MET A 518 16.21 -23.23 -9.20
N ARG A 519 16.30 -24.57 -9.24
CA ARG A 519 16.69 -25.37 -8.07
C ARG A 519 18.10 -25.05 -7.59
N LEU A 520 19.06 -24.92 -8.52
CA LEU A 520 20.43 -24.51 -8.21
C LEU A 520 20.45 -23.17 -7.47
N PHE A 521 19.76 -22.15 -7.98
CA PHE A 521 19.75 -20.81 -7.36
C PHE A 521 19.03 -20.82 -6.02
N THR A 522 17.94 -21.59 -5.90
CA THR A 522 17.21 -21.77 -4.63
C THR A 522 18.11 -22.43 -3.58
N ALA A 523 18.73 -23.58 -3.89
CA ALA A 523 19.61 -24.29 -2.97
C ALA A 523 20.91 -23.52 -2.68
N LEU A 524 21.47 -22.82 -3.67
CA LEU A 524 22.60 -21.91 -3.48
C LEU A 524 22.24 -20.81 -2.47
N SER A 525 21.07 -20.20 -2.63
CA SER A 525 20.59 -19.16 -1.71
C SER A 525 20.42 -19.70 -0.30
N LEU A 526 19.75 -20.85 -0.13
CA LEU A 526 19.54 -21.49 1.17
C LEU A 526 20.83 -21.93 1.86
N THR A 527 21.83 -22.37 1.08
CA THR A 527 23.10 -22.84 1.64
C THR A 527 24.04 -21.71 2.00
N HIS A 528 24.00 -20.55 1.32
CA HIS A 528 24.97 -19.45 1.50
C HIS A 528 24.38 -18.18 2.11
N SER A 529 23.06 -18.13 2.28
CA SER A 529 22.26 -17.02 2.79
C SER A 529 21.00 -17.58 3.45
N ASP A 530 20.16 -16.72 4.01
CA ASP A 530 18.82 -17.07 4.45
C ASP A 530 17.77 -17.03 3.33
N GLY A 531 18.16 -17.19 2.06
CA GLY A 531 17.25 -17.82 1.11
C GLY A 531 16.18 -16.96 0.44
N TYR A 532 16.31 -15.62 0.41
CA TYR A 532 15.45 -14.78 -0.45
C TYR A 532 15.79 -15.03 -1.93
N ILE A 533 14.90 -15.71 -2.65
CA ILE A 533 15.11 -16.18 -4.02
C ILE A 533 14.04 -15.67 -4.99
N HIS A 534 14.48 -15.40 -6.21
CA HIS A 534 13.61 -15.20 -7.37
C HIS A 534 14.28 -15.81 -8.61
N PHE A 535 13.50 -16.40 -9.52
CA PHE A 535 14.00 -16.94 -10.78
C PHE A 535 13.21 -16.38 -11.97
N TYR A 536 13.88 -15.59 -12.79
CA TYR A 536 13.30 -14.70 -13.78
C TYR A 536 13.27 -15.28 -15.20
N GLY A 537 12.19 -15.05 -15.95
CA GLY A 537 12.07 -15.32 -17.39
C GLY A 537 12.09 -14.06 -18.25
N GLY A 538 12.95 -14.01 -19.27
CA GLY A 538 12.98 -12.91 -20.24
C GLY A 538 13.10 -13.38 -21.68
N TYR A 539 12.25 -12.88 -22.57
CA TYR A 539 12.31 -13.13 -24.02
C TYR A 539 13.51 -12.42 -24.65
N LEU A 540 14.38 -13.17 -25.33
CA LEU A 540 15.42 -12.61 -26.21
C LEU A 540 15.25 -13.18 -27.62
N TYR A 541 14.77 -12.36 -28.55
CA TYR A 541 14.86 -12.68 -29.97
C TYR A 541 16.33 -12.60 -30.42
N ALA A 542 16.88 -13.71 -30.94
CA ALA A 542 18.15 -13.67 -31.63
C ALA A 542 17.96 -12.98 -32.99
N ALA A 543 18.50 -11.76 -33.16
CA ALA A 543 18.55 -11.11 -34.46
C ALA A 543 19.40 -11.94 -35.46
N PRO A 544 19.09 -11.93 -36.78
CA PRO A 544 19.90 -12.61 -37.78
C PRO A 544 21.36 -12.15 -37.77
N LYS A 545 22.27 -13.08 -38.08
CA LYS A 545 23.75 -12.96 -38.03
C LYS A 545 24.39 -11.73 -38.71
N GLU A 546 23.65 -10.92 -39.45
CA GLU A 546 24.20 -9.87 -40.32
C GLU A 546 24.10 -8.43 -39.76
N ARG A 547 23.53 -8.22 -38.57
CA ARG A 547 23.54 -6.90 -37.91
C ARG A 547 24.41 -6.90 -36.66
N THR A 548 25.54 -6.22 -36.74
CA THR A 548 26.50 -5.94 -35.65
C THR A 548 25.96 -4.95 -34.59
N HIS A 549 24.65 -4.79 -34.47
CA HIS A 549 24.04 -3.91 -33.50
C HIS A 549 23.55 -4.71 -32.29
N ARG A 550 24.04 -4.28 -31.13
CA ARG A 550 23.82 -4.78 -29.77
C ARG A 550 22.40 -5.30 -29.54
N TYR A 551 22.31 -6.37 -28.74
CA TYR A 551 21.17 -6.78 -27.91
C TYR A 551 20.04 -5.75 -27.91
N GLY A 552 19.08 -5.92 -28.81
CA GLY A 552 18.01 -4.96 -29.04
C GLY A 552 16.73 -5.46 -28.40
N PHE A 553 16.25 -4.73 -27.39
CA PHE A 553 14.90 -4.78 -26.82
C PHE A 553 13.82 -4.34 -27.83
N TRP A 554 14.02 -4.56 -29.13
CA TRP A 554 13.29 -3.90 -30.21
C TRP A 554 12.83 -4.89 -31.25
N ASP A 555 11.55 -4.81 -31.60
CA ASP A 555 10.99 -5.52 -32.74
C ASP A 555 11.41 -4.75 -34.00
N PRO A 556 12.23 -5.36 -34.88
CA PRO A 556 12.72 -4.70 -36.08
C PRO A 556 11.62 -4.39 -37.10
N ASP A 557 10.44 -5.02 -37.00
CA ASP A 557 9.33 -4.82 -37.93
C ASP A 557 8.37 -3.72 -37.46
N SER A 558 8.13 -3.59 -36.16
CA SER A 558 7.24 -2.55 -35.61
C SER A 558 7.97 -1.28 -35.17
N GLY A 559 9.29 -1.31 -35.00
CA GLY A 559 10.03 -0.16 -34.45
C GLY A 559 9.49 0.24 -33.08
N GLN A 560 9.08 -0.74 -32.28
CA GLN A 560 8.65 -0.59 -30.89
C GLN A 560 9.58 -1.41 -30.00
N PRO A 561 9.79 -0.99 -28.74
CA PRO A 561 10.38 -1.88 -27.75
C PRO A 561 9.51 -3.13 -27.64
N ILE A 562 10.10 -4.32 -27.74
CA ILE A 562 9.42 -5.53 -27.26
C ILE A 562 9.40 -5.36 -25.76
N GLY A 563 8.29 -4.87 -25.22
CA GLY A 563 8.14 -4.73 -23.78
C GLY A 563 8.47 -6.08 -23.16
N GLU A 564 9.45 -6.12 -22.26
CA GLU A 564 9.71 -7.32 -21.48
C GLU A 564 8.41 -7.65 -20.74
N PRO A 565 7.71 -8.75 -21.05
CA PRO A 565 6.87 -9.32 -20.03
C PRO A 565 7.90 -9.85 -19.04
N GLN A 566 8.19 -9.09 -17.98
CA GLN A 566 8.99 -9.58 -16.88
C GLN A 566 8.22 -10.77 -16.28
N GLU A 567 8.66 -11.98 -16.61
CA GLU A 567 7.91 -13.18 -16.29
C GLU A 567 8.27 -13.68 -14.90
N HIS A 568 7.37 -13.45 -13.95
CA HIS A 568 7.45 -14.02 -12.61
C HIS A 568 6.65 -15.33 -12.53
N TYR A 569 7.35 -16.44 -12.32
CA TYR A 569 6.76 -17.78 -12.17
C TYR A 569 6.96 -18.26 -10.74
N TRP A 570 5.90 -18.82 -10.16
CA TRP A 570 5.97 -19.55 -8.90
C TRP A 570 6.29 -21.02 -9.17
N PHE A 571 7.29 -21.57 -8.50
CA PHE A 571 7.66 -22.98 -8.63
C PHE A 571 7.23 -23.74 -7.39
N ASP A 572 6.56 -24.89 -7.57
CA ASP A 572 6.12 -25.77 -6.46
C ASP A 572 7.29 -26.19 -5.56
N PHE A 573 8.51 -26.20 -6.10
CA PHE A 573 9.75 -26.40 -5.35
C PHE A 573 9.94 -25.41 -4.18
N TRP A 574 9.38 -24.21 -4.29
CA TRP A 574 9.39 -23.18 -3.23
C TRP A 574 8.32 -23.42 -2.15
N ASP A 575 7.34 -24.30 -2.39
CA ASP A 575 6.32 -24.68 -1.41
C ASP A 575 6.85 -25.71 -0.38
N ALA A 576 8.09 -26.19 -0.55
CA ALA A 576 8.71 -27.16 0.35
C ALA A 576 8.91 -26.58 1.75
N ASP A 577 8.31 -27.19 2.77
CA ASP A 577 8.51 -26.78 4.16
C ASP A 577 9.87 -27.28 4.69
N LEU A 578 10.87 -26.40 4.69
CA LEU A 578 12.17 -26.65 5.32
C LEU A 578 12.15 -26.35 6.84
N GLY A 579 11.18 -25.57 7.32
CA GLY A 579 11.20 -24.96 8.64
C GLY A 579 12.39 -24.00 8.81
N GLN A 580 13.00 -23.98 10.00
CA GLN A 580 14.05 -22.99 10.33
C GLN A 580 15.46 -23.52 10.07
N PRO A 581 16.43 -22.68 9.65
CA PRO A 581 17.81 -23.12 9.49
C PRO A 581 18.44 -23.48 10.84
N ILE A 582 19.10 -24.63 10.92
CA ILE A 582 19.87 -25.08 12.10
C ILE A 582 21.34 -25.37 11.77
N GLY A 583 21.67 -25.52 10.49
CA GLY A 583 23.02 -25.68 9.99
C GLY A 583 23.70 -24.36 9.62
N GLU A 584 25.03 -24.38 9.59
CA GLU A 584 25.86 -23.23 9.25
C GLU A 584 25.77 -22.87 7.75
N LYS A 585 25.85 -21.57 7.45
CA LYS A 585 25.97 -21.06 6.07
C LYS A 585 27.29 -21.53 5.44
N ALA A 586 27.27 -21.86 4.15
CA ALA A 586 28.37 -22.36 3.33
C ALA A 586 29.11 -23.59 3.87
N GLN A 587 28.41 -24.46 4.61
CA GLN A 587 28.96 -25.72 5.05
C GLN A 587 29.22 -26.64 3.84
N ARG A 588 30.49 -27.06 3.68
CA ARG A 588 30.89 -28.00 2.62
C ARG A 588 30.51 -29.43 2.99
N TYR A 589 29.81 -30.11 2.10
CA TYR A 589 29.48 -31.51 2.28
C TYR A 589 30.74 -32.38 2.23
N GLN A 590 31.07 -33.06 3.33
CA GLN A 590 32.26 -33.91 3.46
C GLN A 590 33.57 -33.25 3.01
N LYS A 591 33.70 -31.93 3.23
CA LYS A 591 34.85 -31.10 2.79
C LYS A 591 35.09 -31.11 1.27
N ARG A 592 34.15 -31.60 0.47
CA ARG A 592 34.24 -31.61 -1.00
C ARG A 592 34.14 -30.18 -1.52
N GLU A 593 34.95 -29.86 -2.52
CA GLU A 593 34.88 -28.56 -3.16
C GLU A 593 33.67 -28.47 -4.09
N GLY A 594 32.91 -27.38 -4.00
CA GLY A 594 31.76 -27.14 -4.86
C GLY A 594 30.51 -27.93 -4.49
N VAL A 595 30.47 -28.60 -3.34
CA VAL A 595 29.27 -29.26 -2.82
C VAL A 595 28.95 -28.71 -1.44
N PHE A 596 27.77 -28.13 -1.29
CA PHE A 596 27.34 -27.47 -0.07
C PHE A 596 26.03 -28.06 0.42
N ILE A 597 25.90 -28.13 1.74
CA ILE A 597 24.71 -28.62 2.42
C ILE A 597 24.39 -27.66 3.56
N ARG A 598 23.12 -27.38 3.79
CA ARG A 598 22.67 -26.70 5.00
C ARG A 598 21.46 -27.44 5.55
N GLU A 599 21.50 -27.71 6.84
CA GLU A 599 20.41 -28.37 7.55
C GLU A 599 19.38 -27.35 8.03
N PHE A 600 18.12 -27.73 7.90
CA PHE A 600 16.96 -27.05 8.44
C PHE A 600 16.20 -28.02 9.34
N THR A 601 15.25 -27.51 10.14
CA THR A 601 14.49 -28.35 11.06
C THR A 601 13.80 -29.51 10.36
N ASN A 602 13.25 -29.27 9.16
CA ASN A 602 12.44 -30.24 8.42
C ASN A 602 13.15 -30.79 7.16
N GLY A 603 14.44 -30.50 6.95
CA GLY A 603 15.12 -30.95 5.74
C GLY A 603 16.57 -30.50 5.58
N TRP A 604 17.09 -30.69 4.37
CA TRP A 604 18.38 -30.16 3.93
C TRP A 604 18.23 -29.51 2.56
N ALA A 605 18.92 -28.39 2.35
CA ALA A 605 19.20 -27.87 1.02
C ALA A 605 20.61 -28.31 0.62
N VAL A 606 20.77 -28.79 -0.61
CA VAL A 606 22.07 -29.24 -1.14
C VAL A 606 22.27 -28.66 -2.53
N TYR A 607 23.47 -28.14 -2.76
CA TYR A 607 23.85 -27.49 -4.00
C TYR A 607 25.17 -28.07 -4.51
N ASN A 608 25.25 -28.37 -5.81
CA ASN A 608 26.43 -28.97 -6.46
C ASN A 608 26.87 -28.17 -7.70
N ARG A 609 28.11 -27.70 -7.66
CA ARG A 609 28.86 -27.09 -8.77
C ARG A 609 30.28 -27.66 -8.87
N SER A 610 30.45 -28.94 -8.53
CA SER A 610 31.76 -29.59 -8.45
C SER A 610 32.35 -29.99 -9.81
N GLY A 611 31.59 -29.89 -10.90
CA GLY A 611 31.97 -30.33 -12.23
C GLY A 611 31.50 -31.75 -12.59
N VAL A 612 30.96 -32.49 -11.62
CA VAL A 612 30.48 -33.88 -11.78
C VAL A 612 29.28 -34.17 -10.88
N PRO A 613 28.44 -35.16 -11.22
CA PRO A 613 27.39 -35.63 -10.30
C PRO A 613 27.98 -36.13 -8.98
N GLN A 614 27.29 -35.88 -7.87
CA GLN A 614 27.74 -36.20 -6.53
C GLN A 614 26.76 -37.09 -5.80
N ALA A 615 27.28 -38.12 -5.15
CA ALA A 615 26.52 -38.93 -4.20
C ALA A 615 26.45 -38.22 -2.84
N ILE A 616 25.23 -37.93 -2.40
CA ILE A 616 24.86 -37.26 -1.16
C ILE A 616 24.25 -38.30 -0.21
N GLN A 617 24.95 -38.58 0.88
CA GLN A 617 24.53 -39.48 1.94
C GLN A 617 24.02 -38.63 3.10
N LEU A 618 22.70 -38.66 3.29
CA LEU A 618 22.03 -37.99 4.40
C LEU A 618 22.04 -38.89 5.65
N PRO A 619 21.95 -38.31 6.86
CA PRO A 619 21.98 -39.07 8.10
C PRO A 619 20.74 -39.94 8.31
N GLU A 620 19.62 -39.60 7.67
CA GLU A 620 18.36 -40.34 7.71
C GLU A 620 17.68 -40.34 6.33
N GLN A 621 16.57 -41.07 6.22
CA GLN A 621 15.80 -41.07 4.97
C GLN A 621 15.16 -39.71 4.75
N ALA A 622 15.33 -39.19 3.54
CA ALA A 622 14.71 -37.95 3.11
C ALA A 622 14.14 -38.13 1.71
N THR A 623 13.13 -37.32 1.38
CA THR A 623 12.48 -37.28 0.07
C THR A 623 12.99 -36.07 -0.70
N GLY A 624 13.54 -36.28 -1.90
CA GLY A 624 13.87 -35.17 -2.80
C GLY A 624 12.61 -34.50 -3.33
N VAL A 625 12.52 -33.17 -3.24
CA VAL A 625 11.31 -32.42 -3.64
C VAL A 625 11.06 -32.53 -5.14
N GLU A 626 12.11 -32.49 -5.97
CA GLU A 626 11.95 -32.58 -7.43
C GLU A 626 11.45 -33.96 -7.90
N ASN A 627 12.04 -35.02 -7.35
CA ASN A 627 11.88 -36.37 -7.92
C ASN A 627 11.05 -37.32 -7.05
N GLY A 628 10.67 -36.91 -5.84
CA GLY A 628 9.93 -37.73 -4.88
C GLY A 628 10.68 -38.98 -4.38
N LEU A 629 11.97 -39.12 -4.68
CA LEU A 629 12.74 -40.30 -4.30
C LEU A 629 13.02 -40.26 -2.81
N LYS A 630 12.55 -41.27 -2.08
CA LYS A 630 12.81 -41.46 -0.66
C LYS A 630 14.01 -42.38 -0.46
N ASN A 631 15.12 -41.82 0.03
CA ASN A 631 16.34 -42.58 0.26
C ASN A 631 17.24 -41.88 1.30
N THR A 632 18.26 -42.58 1.79
CA THR A 632 19.39 -41.95 2.51
C THR A 632 20.50 -41.54 1.54
N LEU A 633 20.60 -42.21 0.39
CA LEU A 633 21.60 -41.95 -0.64
C LEU A 633 20.93 -41.35 -1.89
N HIS A 634 21.36 -40.15 -2.26
CA HIS A 634 20.86 -39.40 -3.41
C HIS A 634 21.99 -39.07 -4.38
N ILE A 635 21.66 -38.97 -5.67
CA ILE A 635 22.60 -38.50 -6.70
C ILE A 635 22.16 -37.11 -7.13
N LEU A 636 22.99 -36.11 -6.84
CA LEU A 636 22.76 -34.73 -7.24
C LEU A 636 23.61 -34.43 -8.50
N PRO A 637 23.01 -34.09 -9.65
CA PRO A 637 23.75 -33.68 -10.84
C PRO A 637 24.66 -32.47 -10.58
N ASP A 638 25.62 -32.26 -11.48
CA ASP A 638 26.38 -31.01 -11.47
C ASP A 638 25.54 -29.85 -12.00
N LEU A 639 25.80 -28.64 -11.51
CA LEU A 639 25.03 -27.43 -11.82
C LEU A 639 23.53 -27.61 -11.54
N ASP A 640 23.22 -28.25 -10.40
CA ASP A 640 21.86 -28.40 -9.91
C ASP A 640 21.82 -28.20 -8.37
N GLY A 641 20.61 -28.06 -7.85
CA GLY A 641 20.30 -28.02 -6.43
C GLY A 641 19.12 -28.93 -6.10
N GLU A 642 18.97 -29.26 -4.83
CA GLU A 642 17.85 -30.08 -4.36
C GLU A 642 17.49 -29.71 -2.91
N ILE A 643 16.21 -29.88 -2.59
CA ILE A 643 15.70 -29.87 -1.23
C ILE A 643 15.33 -31.30 -0.87
N TYR A 644 15.90 -31.77 0.24
CA TYR A 644 15.59 -33.09 0.81
C TYR A 644 14.77 -32.89 2.07
N GLN A 645 13.48 -33.17 2.01
CA GLN A 645 12.62 -33.10 3.19
C GLN A 645 12.87 -34.31 4.07
N LYS A 646 13.12 -34.06 5.36
CA LYS A 646 13.05 -35.09 6.40
C LYS A 646 11.68 -35.72 6.33
N ARG A 647 11.56 -36.94 6.87
CA ARG A 647 10.26 -37.60 7.03
C ARG A 647 9.32 -36.60 7.69
N THR A 648 8.38 -36.05 6.93
CA THR A 648 7.24 -35.37 7.51
C THR A 648 6.51 -36.47 8.26
N THR A 649 6.65 -36.50 9.58
CA THR A 649 5.55 -37.01 10.38
C THR A 649 4.45 -36.01 10.09
N ASP A 650 3.62 -36.30 9.08
CA ASP A 650 2.34 -35.65 9.04
C ASP A 650 1.76 -35.92 10.42
N ARG A 651 1.61 -34.87 11.23
CA ARG A 651 1.14 -35.02 12.61
C ARG A 651 -0.23 -35.70 12.65
N HIS A 652 -0.96 -35.67 11.53
CA HIS A 652 -2.22 -36.35 11.33
C HIS A 652 -2.05 -37.81 10.87
N ASP A 653 -0.91 -38.19 10.29
CA ASP A 653 -0.47 -39.59 10.08
C ASP A 653 0.13 -40.13 11.38
N VAL A 654 -0.76 -40.28 12.35
CA VAL A 654 -0.44 -40.68 13.72
C VAL A 654 0.15 -42.09 13.78
N ASN A 655 -0.19 -42.94 12.83
CA ASN A 655 0.29 -44.32 12.77
C ASN A 655 1.60 -44.48 11.96
N GLU A 656 2.05 -43.42 11.30
CA GLU A 656 3.26 -43.32 10.47
C GLU A 656 3.31 -44.24 9.25
N ASP A 657 2.15 -44.63 8.70
CA ASP A 657 2.04 -45.48 7.50
C ASP A 657 2.20 -44.68 6.19
N GLY A 658 2.26 -43.36 6.27
CA GLY A 658 2.41 -42.43 5.16
C GLY A 658 1.09 -41.99 4.54
N VAL A 659 -0.07 -42.35 5.12
CA VAL A 659 -1.41 -42.01 4.61
C VAL A 659 -2.34 -41.63 5.75
N VAL A 660 -2.76 -40.36 5.81
CA VAL A 660 -3.78 -39.94 6.78
C VAL A 660 -5.14 -40.55 6.44
N ASN A 661 -5.58 -41.50 7.26
CA ASN A 661 -6.82 -42.23 7.04
C ASN A 661 -7.51 -42.62 8.36
N ILE A 662 -8.53 -43.48 8.25
CA ILE A 662 -9.33 -43.93 9.39
C ILE A 662 -8.49 -44.61 10.49
N LEU A 663 -7.35 -45.18 10.16
CA LEU A 663 -6.44 -45.82 11.11
C LEU A 663 -5.76 -44.79 12.03
N ASP A 664 -5.52 -43.57 11.54
CA ASP A 664 -5.01 -42.47 12.35
C ASP A 664 -6.05 -41.94 13.33
N LEU A 665 -7.32 -41.87 12.90
CA LEU A 665 -8.42 -41.57 13.81
C LEU A 665 -8.53 -42.62 14.93
N VAL A 666 -8.33 -43.90 14.59
CA VAL A 666 -8.31 -44.98 15.59
C VAL A 666 -7.13 -44.82 16.54
N ALA A 667 -5.96 -44.41 16.04
CA ALA A 667 -4.77 -44.18 16.86
C ALA A 667 -4.98 -43.01 17.85
N VAL A 668 -5.56 -41.89 17.41
CA VAL A 668 -5.94 -40.75 18.27
C VAL A 668 -6.99 -41.15 19.30
N ALA A 669 -8.04 -41.87 18.89
CA ALA A 669 -9.08 -42.32 19.82
C ALA A 669 -8.51 -43.25 20.91
N GLY A 670 -7.51 -44.08 20.58
CA GLY A 670 -6.77 -44.90 21.54
C GLY A 670 -5.88 -44.11 22.52
N GLY A 671 -5.66 -42.82 22.24
CA GLY A 671 -4.90 -41.86 23.03
C GLY A 671 -5.74 -41.04 24.01
N PHE A 672 -7.07 -41.16 24.01
CA PHE A 672 -7.93 -40.35 24.88
C PHE A 672 -7.59 -40.50 26.36
N GLY A 673 -7.38 -39.36 27.03
CA GLY A 673 -6.94 -39.31 28.42
C GLY A 673 -5.46 -39.64 28.65
N LYS A 674 -4.66 -39.73 27.57
CA LYS A 674 -3.18 -39.79 27.60
C LYS A 674 -2.62 -38.47 27.05
N ASN A 675 -1.29 -38.37 27.04
CA ASN A 675 -0.57 -37.19 26.56
C ASN A 675 -0.18 -37.30 25.07
N VAL A 676 -0.37 -38.46 24.43
CA VAL A 676 -0.05 -38.68 23.01
C VAL A 676 -1.04 -39.68 22.40
N PRO A 677 -1.38 -39.54 21.10
CA PRO A 677 -0.89 -38.52 20.15
C PRO A 677 -1.74 -37.23 20.20
N ASP A 678 -1.09 -36.11 20.53
CA ASP A 678 -1.66 -34.76 20.56
C ASP A 678 -1.35 -34.08 19.22
N VAL A 679 -2.35 -34.06 18.34
CA VAL A 679 -2.20 -33.66 16.94
C VAL A 679 -2.41 -32.16 16.78
N ASN A 680 -3.22 -31.55 17.65
CA ASN A 680 -3.50 -30.11 17.62
C ASN A 680 -2.52 -29.28 18.49
N GLY A 681 -1.74 -29.92 19.37
CA GLY A 681 -0.73 -29.29 20.21
C GLY A 681 -1.29 -28.56 21.44
N ASP A 682 -2.52 -28.88 21.88
CA ASP A 682 -3.18 -28.24 23.02
C ASP A 682 -2.83 -28.88 24.38
N GLY A 683 -2.05 -29.96 24.37
CA GLY A 683 -1.60 -30.72 25.54
C GLY A 683 -2.61 -31.73 26.06
N VAL A 684 -3.76 -31.93 25.39
CA VAL A 684 -4.84 -32.82 25.83
C VAL A 684 -5.42 -33.61 24.66
N VAL A 685 -5.15 -34.92 24.60
CA VAL A 685 -5.72 -35.78 23.54
C VAL A 685 -7.23 -35.95 23.73
N ASN A 686 -8.01 -35.31 22.85
CA ASN A 686 -9.47 -35.25 22.92
C ASN A 686 -10.13 -35.26 21.53
N VAL A 687 -11.42 -34.94 21.47
CA VAL A 687 -12.20 -34.96 20.21
C VAL A 687 -11.69 -33.96 19.17
N LEU A 688 -11.02 -32.88 19.59
CA LEU A 688 -10.43 -31.89 18.69
C LEU A 688 -9.26 -32.47 17.89
N ASP A 689 -8.48 -33.40 18.45
CA ASP A 689 -7.45 -34.14 17.71
C ASP A 689 -8.05 -35.05 16.64
N LEU A 690 -9.20 -35.69 16.93
CA LEU A 690 -9.92 -36.47 15.92
C LEU A 690 -10.41 -35.57 14.78
N VAL A 691 -10.91 -34.38 15.11
CA VAL A 691 -11.34 -33.41 14.09
C VAL A 691 -10.15 -32.94 13.26
N ALA A 692 -8.99 -32.70 13.89
CA ALA A 692 -7.76 -32.32 13.19
C ALA A 692 -7.34 -33.40 12.19
N VAL A 693 -7.32 -34.67 12.60
CA VAL A 693 -6.98 -35.79 11.70
C VAL A 693 -8.04 -35.99 10.61
N ALA A 694 -9.33 -35.92 10.94
CA ALA A 694 -10.41 -36.10 9.97
C ALA A 694 -10.40 -35.01 8.88
N ASN A 695 -10.05 -33.78 9.24
CA ASN A 695 -9.93 -32.67 8.29
C ASN A 695 -8.75 -32.84 7.33
N ALA A 696 -7.74 -33.63 7.72
CA ALA A 696 -6.59 -33.98 6.88
C ALA A 696 -6.85 -35.17 5.94
N PHE A 697 -8.06 -35.74 5.92
CA PHE A 697 -8.41 -36.81 4.97
C PHE A 697 -8.44 -36.27 3.54
N ASN A 698 -7.64 -36.87 2.67
CA ASN A 698 -7.50 -36.51 1.25
C ASN A 698 -6.91 -35.10 1.00
N GLN A 699 -6.11 -34.55 1.93
CA GLN A 699 -5.27 -33.37 1.68
C GLN A 699 -3.96 -33.75 0.99
#